data_AF-A0A9N8VWU1-F1
#
_entry.id   AF-A0A9N8VWU1-F1
#
_cell.length_a   1.000
_cell.length_b   1.000
_cell.length_c   1.000
_cell.angle_alpha   90.00
_cell.angle_beta   90.00
_cell.angle_gamma   90.00
#
_symmetry.space_group_name_H-M   'P 1'
#
loop_
_entity.id
_entity.type
_entity.pdbx_description
1 polymer ?
#
loop_
_entity_poly.entity_id
_entity_poly.type
_entity_poly.pdbx_seq_one_letter_code
_entity_poly.pdbx_strand_id
1 'polypeptide(L)'
;MVKDAHTVECVNEAIDDNHLWYLAYGSNMNKKTFQGLRKIVPLQHKAVTVPEYWLSLDMMGSPYIEPCFASIVKRTRQNITEGYAREIHLRCKAGTLFKWNPDNPEESLPPTLHGVAYLITKEQFKRILMTEGGWGYDDFPAGYSVIDVECKTCDAEKIVAKTLIARPASVKIGCQASERYLNLMREGAKEFGFDPTYQKYLFDLQPYRPDTQSHGVKSVKQLLAQDGALPSTKGVPLKEEIQERASLQNLIGWLPYAKKMPAEAIENRVHSDNMALKPSRKNLEPETILKAVVLADSFNERFRPLTFDKPRCLLPLCNTPLLEYTLEFLAVAGVQEVVLLCKNHPEQIKNYVRSSKWNRPYSPLKIITIVTPTALSVGDALREVDNRHLISSDFILVSGDVVSNVQLDKALELHRARKATDKDSIMTMVLKEASPFHRTRALGESSIFVIDEKTSECLYYDSLKLFPRKRRMVMSMEVFDKHSNVQIRNDLIDCQIDICSVEVPALFSDNYDWQEIRQDFVYGILTTEFPKKTIYSHVVKDSYAARVRSLQTYNAISKDMLSRWTYPIVPDSNLQEGDSYKYLRGHIYKEQDVILSRSCVLGENVQIGSGSEIGENVKINNSVIGRRVQIGANVTIEGSHIWDDVKISAGCTISNSILAAGVQLEENVAVQEDCLLSYYVVVGPDVTLPPHTKLTRHTESMTATQDKKESLDHDYDQTLIGVNGKGNIWEDTELFVDDQDFRNAQIASLAYDLSTVTLTDSGSEASVISGSSISDDDDYGDTNSTENFSREVEQTLDRAFNENHSVEIAALELNTLRMATNTTFHDLRTVVIPSILDLVKIEKLNESVKEVLNKWGPLIGKLILSEADQVDALNVSQGHCAKKDCDPKLLFWTIRLLYEQDIIEEDAILEWYNSENARGAGRPDIYGQLRDSLTPFVRWLQEAEEETEDEASGDET
;
A
#
# COMPACT_ATOMS: atom_id res chain seq x y z
N MET A 1 34.19 -31.37 -76.56
CA MET A 1 32.86 -31.20 -77.18
C MET A 1 31.87 -31.07 -76.03
N VAL A 2 31.56 -29.84 -75.60
CA VAL A 2 30.30 -29.10 -75.90
C VAL A 2 29.12 -29.81 -75.19
N LYS A 3 28.50 -29.31 -74.11
CA LYS A 3 27.78 -28.02 -73.90
C LYS A 3 27.59 -27.78 -72.38
N ASP A 4 27.93 -26.59 -71.88
CA ASP A 4 27.01 -25.50 -71.49
C ASP A 4 26.00 -25.81 -70.37
N ALA A 5 26.21 -25.19 -69.21
CA ALA A 5 25.14 -24.77 -68.29
C ALA A 5 25.55 -23.41 -67.71
N HIS A 6 24.82 -22.38 -68.12
CA HIS A 6 25.05 -20.97 -67.88
C HIS A 6 25.18 -20.61 -66.38
N THR A 7 26.31 -20.02 -66.01
CA THR A 7 26.40 -19.08 -64.87
C THR A 7 25.60 -17.84 -65.24
N VAL A 8 24.35 -17.76 -64.77
CA VAL A 8 23.56 -16.54 -64.79
C VAL A 8 24.20 -15.58 -63.80
N GLU A 9 24.90 -14.56 -64.31
CA GLU A 9 25.40 -13.43 -63.51
C GLU A 9 24.21 -12.75 -62.81
N CYS A 10 24.32 -12.58 -61.49
CA CYS A 10 23.34 -11.83 -60.71
C CYS A 10 23.43 -10.36 -61.15
N VAL A 11 22.38 -9.86 -61.79
CA VAL A 11 22.24 -8.44 -62.10
C VAL A 11 21.92 -7.72 -60.78
N ASN A 12 22.95 -7.44 -59.99
CA ASN A 12 22.89 -6.30 -59.09
C ASN A 12 22.95 -5.08 -60.01
N GLU A 13 21.81 -4.52 -60.39
CA GLU A 13 21.75 -3.11 -60.79
C GLU A 13 22.61 -2.32 -59.79
N ALA A 14 23.34 -1.29 -60.25
CA ALA A 14 24.22 -0.50 -59.39
C ALA A 14 23.40 0.20 -58.29
N ILE A 15 23.12 -0.52 -57.21
CA ILE A 15 22.44 -0.02 -56.03
C ILE A 15 23.47 0.88 -55.37
N ASP A 16 23.13 2.17 -55.28
CA ASP A 16 23.92 3.18 -54.58
C ASP A 16 24.28 2.69 -53.16
N ASP A 17 25.46 3.06 -52.64
CA ASP A 17 26.03 2.51 -51.40
C ASP A 17 25.11 2.68 -50.17
N ASN A 18 24.07 3.51 -50.27
CA ASN A 18 23.11 3.77 -49.20
C ASN A 18 21.83 2.91 -49.23
N HIS A 19 21.62 2.10 -50.27
CA HIS A 19 20.40 1.32 -50.48
C HIS A 19 20.65 -0.19 -50.40
N LEU A 20 19.64 -0.96 -49.99
CA LEU A 20 19.68 -2.42 -49.95
C LEU A 20 18.30 -3.03 -50.19
N TRP A 21 18.27 -4.28 -50.65
CA TRP A 21 17.06 -5.08 -50.73
C TRP A 21 16.79 -5.78 -49.39
N TYR A 22 15.59 -5.58 -48.85
CA TYR A 22 15.07 -6.27 -47.66
C TYR A 22 13.94 -7.22 -48.06
N LEU A 23 14.07 -8.50 -47.73
CA LEU A 23 12.99 -9.48 -47.92
C LEU A 23 12.03 -9.41 -46.72
N ALA A 24 10.81 -8.96 -46.98
CA ALA A 24 9.71 -9.00 -46.03
C ALA A 24 8.91 -10.31 -46.19
N TYR A 25 8.67 -10.97 -45.06
CA TYR A 25 7.73 -12.07 -44.90
C TYR A 25 6.92 -11.84 -43.61
N GLY A 26 5.91 -12.66 -43.34
CA GLY A 26 5.05 -12.45 -42.17
C GLY A 26 4.24 -11.15 -42.26
N SER A 27 4.06 -10.44 -41.14
CA SER A 27 3.29 -9.18 -41.13
C SER A 27 3.90 -8.05 -41.98
N ASN A 28 5.21 -8.10 -42.28
CA ASN A 28 5.91 -7.06 -43.04
C ASN A 28 5.59 -7.06 -44.53
N MET A 29 5.01 -8.14 -45.03
CA MET A 29 4.53 -8.19 -46.40
C MET A 29 3.28 -7.33 -46.62
N ASN A 30 2.57 -6.91 -45.56
CA ASN A 30 1.38 -6.08 -45.67
C ASN A 30 1.76 -4.58 -45.67
N LYS A 31 1.24 -3.80 -46.64
CA LYS A 31 1.56 -2.36 -46.72
C LYS A 31 1.09 -1.56 -45.51
N LYS A 32 -0.04 -1.90 -44.88
CA LYS A 32 -0.52 -1.22 -43.67
C LYS A 32 0.46 -1.34 -42.53
N THR A 33 1.05 -2.54 -42.36
CA THR A 33 2.08 -2.78 -41.34
C THR A 33 3.38 -2.05 -41.70
N PHE A 34 3.82 -2.18 -42.95
CA PHE A 34 5.11 -1.67 -43.39
C PHE A 34 5.16 -0.12 -43.49
N GLN A 35 4.13 0.51 -44.03
CA GLN A 35 4.06 1.97 -44.18
C GLN A 35 3.41 2.65 -42.97
N GLY A 36 2.43 2.02 -42.31
CA GLY A 36 1.73 2.59 -41.15
C GLY A 36 2.52 2.43 -39.86
N LEU A 37 2.63 1.20 -39.36
CA LEU A 37 3.27 0.91 -38.07
C LEU A 37 4.78 1.19 -38.09
N ARG A 38 5.49 0.78 -39.14
CA ARG A 38 6.95 0.99 -39.24
C ARG A 38 7.36 2.35 -39.78
N LYS A 39 6.42 3.08 -40.40
CA LYS A 39 6.67 4.39 -41.03
C LYS A 39 7.79 4.35 -42.07
N ILE A 40 7.86 3.26 -42.87
CA ILE A 40 8.86 3.07 -43.92
C ILE A 40 8.17 3.14 -45.28
N VAL A 41 8.65 4.02 -46.15
CA VAL A 41 8.21 4.12 -47.54
C VAL A 41 9.31 3.51 -48.41
N PRO A 42 9.10 2.31 -48.99
CA PRO A 42 10.07 1.67 -49.85
C PRO A 42 10.15 2.38 -51.21
N LEU A 43 11.34 2.45 -51.81
CA LEU A 43 11.56 3.04 -53.12
C LEU A 43 11.01 2.16 -54.25
N GLN A 44 11.17 0.85 -54.10
CA GLN A 44 10.67 -0.16 -55.03
C GLN A 44 10.26 -1.41 -54.24
N HIS A 45 9.35 -2.20 -54.81
CA HIS A 45 8.98 -3.50 -54.27
C HIS A 45 8.80 -4.51 -55.40
N LYS A 46 9.24 -5.75 -55.20
CA LYS A 46 9.03 -6.87 -56.11
C LYS A 46 8.53 -8.09 -55.32
N ALA A 47 7.53 -8.80 -55.85
CA ALA A 47 7.14 -10.11 -55.32
C ALA A 47 8.21 -11.14 -55.69
N VAL A 48 8.65 -11.93 -54.70
CA VAL A 48 9.77 -12.87 -54.88
C VAL A 48 9.48 -14.23 -54.22
N THR A 49 10.10 -15.26 -54.80
CA THR A 49 10.12 -16.62 -54.26
C THR A 49 11.53 -16.96 -53.80
N VAL A 50 11.64 -17.67 -52.67
CA VAL A 50 12.93 -18.09 -52.11
C VAL A 50 12.94 -19.62 -52.03
N PRO A 51 13.51 -20.31 -53.04
CA PRO A 51 13.41 -21.76 -53.15
C PRO A 51 14.07 -22.52 -51.99
N GLU A 52 15.10 -21.93 -51.37
CA GLU A 52 15.87 -22.55 -50.29
C GLU A 52 15.15 -22.55 -48.93
N TYR A 53 14.06 -21.81 -48.77
CA TYR A 53 13.38 -21.63 -47.48
C TYR A 53 11.88 -21.93 -47.57
N TRP A 54 11.27 -22.30 -46.44
CA TRP A 54 9.81 -22.30 -46.25
C TRP A 54 9.43 -21.45 -45.04
N LEU A 55 8.15 -21.08 -44.95
CA LEU A 55 7.57 -20.33 -43.83
C LEU A 55 7.33 -21.23 -42.61
N SER A 56 7.76 -20.80 -41.43
CA SER A 56 7.42 -21.41 -40.13
C SER A 56 6.68 -20.40 -39.24
N LEU A 57 5.81 -20.89 -38.34
CA LEU A 57 5.03 -20.07 -37.39
C LEU A 57 5.37 -20.49 -35.95
N ASP A 58 6.66 -20.48 -35.64
CA ASP A 58 7.24 -21.09 -34.45
C ASP A 58 7.98 -20.08 -33.56
N MET A 59 8.01 -18.81 -33.94
CA MET A 59 8.61 -17.78 -33.10
C MET A 59 7.71 -17.42 -31.94
N MET A 60 8.27 -17.36 -30.73
CA MET A 60 7.53 -17.00 -29.52
C MET A 60 6.99 -15.57 -29.56
N GLY A 61 5.69 -15.42 -29.35
CA GLY A 61 5.05 -14.12 -29.10
C GLY A 61 4.36 -14.09 -27.73
N SER A 62 3.53 -13.08 -27.49
CA SER A 62 2.80 -12.94 -26.23
C SER A 62 1.70 -14.02 -26.13
N PRO A 63 1.75 -14.92 -25.13
CA PRO A 63 0.67 -15.87 -24.87
C PRO A 63 -0.64 -15.08 -24.74
N TYR A 64 -1.73 -15.52 -25.37
CA TYR A 64 -3.07 -14.89 -25.34
C TYR A 64 -3.37 -13.75 -26.34
N ILE A 65 -2.38 -12.98 -26.82
CA ILE A 65 -2.63 -11.92 -27.83
C ILE A 65 -2.14 -12.38 -29.22
N GLU A 66 -0.85 -12.65 -29.34
CA GLU A 66 -0.20 -13.15 -30.56
C GLU A 66 0.80 -14.23 -30.15
N PRO A 67 0.33 -15.48 -29.96
CA PRO A 67 1.11 -16.53 -29.32
C PRO A 67 2.33 -16.98 -30.14
N CYS A 68 2.27 -16.85 -31.48
CA CYS A 68 3.45 -17.03 -32.31
C CYS A 68 3.48 -16.12 -33.55
N PHE A 69 4.70 -15.87 -34.02
CA PHE A 69 5.04 -15.07 -35.20
C PHE A 69 5.73 -15.91 -36.28
N ALA A 70 5.83 -15.33 -37.48
CA ALA A 70 6.47 -15.98 -38.61
C ALA A 70 8.01 -15.99 -38.50
N SER A 71 8.61 -17.10 -38.91
CA SER A 71 10.05 -17.28 -39.16
C SER A 71 10.24 -18.07 -40.47
N ILE A 72 11.49 -18.36 -40.83
CA ILE A 72 11.85 -19.11 -42.03
C ILE A 72 12.81 -20.24 -41.68
N VAL A 73 12.72 -21.37 -42.39
CA VAL A 73 13.58 -22.54 -42.18
C VAL A 73 14.16 -23.02 -43.51
N LYS A 74 15.43 -23.43 -43.52
CA LYS A 74 16.14 -23.88 -44.72
C LYS A 74 15.74 -25.30 -45.13
N ARG A 75 15.47 -25.50 -46.42
CA ARG A 75 15.11 -26.78 -47.06
C ARG A 75 16.35 -27.66 -47.26
N THR A 76 16.79 -28.39 -46.24
CA THR A 76 17.89 -29.37 -46.34
C THR A 76 17.39 -30.81 -46.29
N ARG A 77 18.11 -31.76 -46.91
CA ARG A 77 17.71 -33.19 -46.98
C ARG A 77 17.55 -33.85 -45.60
N GLN A 78 18.33 -33.44 -44.60
CA GLN A 78 18.21 -33.87 -43.20
C GLN A 78 16.96 -33.30 -42.51
N ASN A 79 16.65 -32.02 -42.73
CA ASN A 79 15.46 -31.38 -42.16
C ASN A 79 14.17 -32.02 -42.67
N ILE A 80 14.19 -32.60 -43.88
CA ILE A 80 13.06 -33.25 -44.56
C ILE A 80 12.76 -34.66 -44.00
N THR A 81 13.75 -35.40 -43.45
CA THR A 81 13.57 -36.82 -43.06
C THR A 81 13.35 -37.08 -41.57
N GLU A 82 14.02 -36.41 -40.64
CA GLU A 82 13.95 -36.79 -39.20
C GLU A 82 13.15 -35.81 -38.33
N GLY A 83 13.25 -34.50 -38.59
CA GLY A 83 12.46 -33.47 -37.90
C GLY A 83 11.05 -33.30 -38.48
N TYR A 84 10.94 -33.39 -39.80
CA TYR A 84 9.73 -33.02 -40.55
C TYR A 84 8.53 -33.95 -40.34
N ALA A 85 8.75 -35.27 -40.32
CA ALA A 85 7.67 -36.25 -40.17
C ALA A 85 7.02 -36.18 -38.78
N ARG A 86 7.81 -35.85 -37.74
CA ARG A 86 7.35 -35.73 -36.35
C ARG A 86 6.59 -34.43 -36.12
N GLU A 87 7.03 -33.35 -36.76
CA GLU A 87 6.40 -32.03 -36.70
C GLU A 87 5.08 -31.99 -37.49
N ILE A 88 5.03 -32.61 -38.67
CA ILE A 88 3.78 -32.80 -39.42
C ILE A 88 2.81 -33.68 -38.64
N HIS A 89 3.25 -34.82 -38.09
CA HIS A 89 2.37 -35.70 -37.31
C HIS A 89 1.68 -34.98 -36.13
N LEU A 90 2.38 -34.05 -35.47
CA LEU A 90 1.82 -33.23 -34.40
C LEU A 90 0.87 -32.13 -34.94
N ARG A 91 1.18 -31.52 -36.08
CA ARG A 91 0.31 -30.53 -36.75
C ARG A 91 -0.96 -31.15 -37.35
N CYS A 92 -0.91 -32.40 -37.83
CA CYS A 92 -2.08 -33.17 -38.28
C CYS A 92 -3.05 -33.47 -37.14
N LYS A 93 -2.53 -33.81 -35.94
CA LYS A 93 -3.35 -34.01 -34.72
C LYS A 93 -4.02 -32.73 -34.23
N ALA A 94 -3.49 -31.56 -34.58
CA ALA A 94 -4.05 -30.23 -34.30
C ALA A 94 -5.00 -29.71 -35.40
N GLY A 95 -5.42 -30.55 -36.36
CA GLY A 95 -6.47 -30.22 -37.32
C GLY A 95 -6.05 -29.41 -38.56
N THR A 96 -4.77 -29.41 -38.94
CA THR A 96 -4.32 -28.87 -40.25
C THR A 96 -4.17 -29.99 -41.30
N LEU A 97 -4.64 -29.69 -42.52
CA LEU A 97 -5.08 -30.62 -43.57
C LEU A 97 -3.95 -31.28 -44.41
N PHE A 98 -2.80 -31.61 -43.84
CA PHE A 98 -1.73 -32.31 -44.58
C PHE A 98 -1.71 -33.80 -44.21
N LYS A 99 -2.13 -34.69 -45.12
CA LYS A 99 -1.88 -36.13 -44.98
C LYS A 99 -0.44 -36.41 -45.40
N TRP A 100 0.41 -36.81 -44.46
CA TRP A 100 1.73 -37.36 -44.79
C TRP A 100 1.55 -38.60 -45.66
N ASN A 101 1.99 -38.54 -46.92
CA ASN A 101 2.02 -39.69 -47.81
C ASN A 101 3.40 -40.36 -47.71
N PRO A 102 3.51 -41.56 -47.10
CA PRO A 102 4.79 -42.24 -46.95
C PRO A 102 5.38 -42.70 -48.29
N ASP A 103 4.55 -42.87 -49.33
CA ASP A 103 4.98 -43.38 -50.64
C ASP A 103 5.57 -42.28 -51.55
N ASN A 104 5.29 -41.00 -51.27
CA ASN A 104 5.84 -39.86 -52.02
C ASN A 104 6.11 -38.66 -51.09
N PRO A 105 7.28 -38.59 -50.42
CA PRO A 105 7.59 -37.58 -49.41
C PRO A 105 7.74 -36.16 -49.99
N GLU A 106 7.94 -36.02 -51.30
CA GLU A 106 8.10 -34.70 -51.94
C GLU A 106 6.75 -33.97 -52.11
N GLU A 107 5.64 -34.71 -52.20
CA GLU A 107 4.27 -34.14 -52.27
C GLU A 107 3.77 -33.59 -50.93
N SER A 108 4.40 -33.97 -49.80
CA SER A 108 4.01 -33.56 -48.44
C SER A 108 4.84 -32.38 -47.89
N LEU A 109 5.72 -31.79 -48.70
CA LEU A 109 6.53 -30.62 -48.33
C LEU A 109 5.72 -29.31 -48.40
N PRO A 110 6.03 -28.29 -47.56
CA PRO A 110 5.43 -26.97 -47.69
C PRO A 110 5.86 -26.35 -49.02
N PRO A 111 5.04 -25.43 -49.55
CA PRO A 111 5.46 -24.63 -50.67
C PRO A 111 6.71 -23.81 -50.32
N THR A 112 7.47 -23.42 -51.35
CA THR A 112 8.61 -22.49 -51.20
C THR A 112 8.14 -21.18 -50.58
N LEU A 113 9.01 -20.54 -49.79
CA LEU A 113 8.73 -19.24 -49.20
C LEU A 113 8.43 -18.20 -50.29
N HIS A 114 7.31 -17.50 -50.15
CA HIS A 114 7.01 -16.30 -50.93
C HIS A 114 7.07 -15.07 -50.02
N GLY A 115 7.63 -13.98 -50.51
CA GLY A 115 7.80 -12.72 -49.78
C GLY A 115 7.87 -11.51 -50.72
N VAL A 116 8.04 -10.34 -50.14
CA VAL A 116 8.17 -9.08 -50.89
C VAL A 116 9.57 -8.52 -50.65
N ALA A 117 10.35 -8.37 -51.72
CA ALA A 117 11.62 -7.67 -51.67
C ALA A 117 11.36 -6.16 -51.77
N TYR A 118 11.68 -5.42 -50.72
CA TYR A 118 11.59 -3.96 -50.66
C TYR A 118 12.97 -3.33 -50.83
N LEU A 119 13.12 -2.37 -51.73
CA LEU A 119 14.32 -1.54 -51.85
C LEU A 119 14.20 -0.39 -50.84
N ILE A 120 15.07 -0.39 -49.83
CA ILE A 120 15.04 0.54 -48.70
C ILE A 120 16.43 1.10 -48.42
N THR A 121 16.51 2.20 -47.66
CA THR A 121 17.78 2.76 -47.21
C THR A 121 18.36 1.97 -46.04
N LYS A 122 19.68 2.05 -45.82
CA LYS A 122 20.34 1.47 -44.64
C LYS A 122 19.76 1.97 -43.31
N GLU A 123 19.33 3.23 -43.25
CA GLU A 123 18.66 3.80 -42.06
C GLU A 123 17.27 3.21 -41.82
N GLN A 124 16.49 3.04 -42.89
CA GLN A 124 15.19 2.37 -42.81
C GLN A 124 15.36 0.91 -42.37
N PHE A 125 16.41 0.22 -42.83
CA PHE A 125 16.72 -1.13 -42.37
C PHE A 125 17.08 -1.17 -40.88
N LYS A 126 17.87 -0.21 -40.36
CA LYS A 126 18.10 -0.07 -38.91
C LYS A 126 16.80 0.12 -38.13
N ARG A 127 15.85 0.89 -38.68
CA ARG A 127 14.52 1.08 -38.07
C ARG A 127 13.73 -0.22 -37.99
N ILE A 128 13.79 -1.06 -39.04
CA ILE A 128 13.20 -2.41 -39.03
C ILE A 128 13.78 -3.24 -37.88
N LEU A 129 15.11 -3.25 -37.72
CA LEU A 129 15.79 -3.98 -36.63
C LEU A 129 15.35 -3.50 -35.24
N MET A 130 15.19 -2.18 -35.05
CA MET A 130 14.71 -1.61 -33.78
C MET A 130 13.25 -2.00 -33.49
N THR A 131 12.37 -1.98 -34.49
CA THR A 131 10.93 -2.24 -34.30
C THR A 131 10.57 -3.72 -34.16
N GLU A 132 11.42 -4.64 -34.62
CA GLU A 132 11.22 -6.11 -34.52
C GLU A 132 11.60 -6.69 -33.14
N GLY A 133 11.84 -5.84 -32.14
CA GLY A 133 12.14 -6.27 -30.76
C GLY A 133 13.61 -6.50 -30.45
N GLY A 134 14.51 -5.86 -31.20
CA GLY A 134 15.94 -6.06 -31.06
C GLY A 134 16.68 -5.10 -30.12
N TRP A 135 16.70 -5.34 -28.81
CA TRP A 135 17.65 -4.66 -27.91
C TRP A 135 18.79 -5.63 -27.54
N GLY A 136 19.94 -5.49 -28.20
CA GLY A 136 21.19 -6.18 -27.87
C GLY A 136 22.33 -5.18 -27.68
N TYR A 137 23.31 -5.51 -26.83
CA TYR A 137 24.42 -4.62 -26.43
C TYR A 137 25.37 -4.22 -27.56
N ASP A 138 25.28 -4.85 -28.74
CA ASP A 138 26.04 -4.53 -29.94
C ASP A 138 25.10 -4.58 -31.15
N ASP A 139 24.61 -3.45 -31.68
CA ASP A 139 23.97 -3.20 -33.00
C ASP A 139 23.09 -4.32 -33.68
N PHE A 140 22.64 -5.36 -32.96
CA PHE A 140 21.99 -6.56 -33.49
C PHE A 140 20.79 -6.99 -32.62
N PRO A 141 19.67 -7.39 -33.24
CA PRO A 141 18.42 -7.66 -32.52
C PRO A 141 18.46 -8.92 -31.65
N ALA A 142 17.97 -8.81 -30.39
CA ALA A 142 17.73 -9.90 -29.47
C ALA A 142 16.53 -10.77 -29.91
N GLY A 143 16.78 -11.74 -30.80
CA GLY A 143 15.78 -12.73 -31.21
C GLY A 143 15.91 -13.17 -32.66
N TYR A 144 16.49 -12.32 -33.50
CA TYR A 144 16.73 -12.60 -34.91
C TYR A 144 18.24 -12.62 -35.24
N SER A 145 18.57 -13.28 -36.33
CA SER A 145 19.84 -13.14 -37.03
C SER A 145 19.58 -12.62 -38.43
N VAL A 146 20.50 -11.79 -38.94
CA VAL A 146 20.41 -11.24 -40.30
C VAL A 146 21.12 -12.20 -41.23
N ILE A 147 20.45 -12.64 -42.29
CA ILE A 147 21.03 -13.49 -43.34
C ILE A 147 20.80 -12.87 -44.72
N ASP A 148 21.71 -13.16 -45.64
CA ASP A 148 21.55 -12.84 -47.06
C ASP A 148 20.90 -14.04 -47.76
N VAL A 149 19.84 -13.78 -48.53
CA VAL A 149 19.08 -14.81 -49.24
C VAL A 149 18.95 -14.47 -50.72
N GLU A 150 19.08 -15.50 -51.56
CA GLU A 150 18.83 -15.40 -53.00
C GLU A 150 17.33 -15.53 -53.27
N CYS A 151 16.75 -14.44 -53.76
CA CYS A 151 15.35 -14.29 -54.13
C CYS A 151 15.21 -14.40 -55.66
N LYS A 152 14.16 -15.07 -56.14
CA LYS A 152 13.77 -15.11 -57.56
C LYS A 152 12.51 -14.29 -57.78
N THR A 153 12.52 -13.32 -58.68
CA THR A 153 11.32 -12.57 -59.08
C THR A 153 10.41 -13.43 -59.96
N CYS A 154 9.18 -12.98 -60.17
CA CYS A 154 8.24 -13.60 -61.12
C CYS A 154 8.80 -13.69 -62.55
N ASP A 155 9.71 -12.77 -62.93
CA ASP A 155 10.37 -12.70 -64.23
C ASP A 155 11.70 -13.51 -64.28
N ALA A 156 11.95 -14.36 -63.28
CA ALA A 156 13.15 -15.18 -63.11
C ALA A 156 14.47 -14.41 -62.89
N GLU A 157 14.42 -13.12 -62.54
CA GLU A 157 15.60 -12.36 -62.10
C GLU A 157 16.03 -12.83 -60.70
N LYS A 158 17.35 -12.90 -60.46
CA LYS A 158 17.92 -13.21 -59.15
C LYS A 158 18.29 -11.93 -58.42
N ILE A 159 17.77 -11.75 -57.21
CA ILE A 159 18.07 -10.61 -56.32
C ILE A 159 18.62 -11.16 -55.02
N VAL A 160 19.70 -10.58 -54.50
CA VAL A 160 20.20 -10.89 -53.15
C VAL A 160 19.59 -9.88 -52.18
N ALA A 161 18.84 -10.37 -51.18
CA ALA A 161 18.18 -9.54 -50.18
C ALA A 161 18.56 -9.94 -48.75
N LYS A 162 18.61 -8.95 -47.85
CA LYS A 162 18.76 -9.19 -46.40
C LYS A 162 17.42 -9.56 -45.80
N THR A 163 17.41 -10.57 -44.94
CA THR A 163 16.22 -10.97 -44.19
C THR A 163 16.56 -11.30 -42.75
N LEU A 164 15.53 -11.43 -41.92
CA LEU A 164 15.64 -11.87 -40.54
C LEU A 164 15.28 -13.35 -40.44
N ILE A 165 15.92 -14.08 -39.53
CA ILE A 165 15.57 -15.46 -39.18
C ILE A 165 15.65 -15.63 -37.66
N ALA A 166 14.66 -16.29 -37.06
CA ALA A 166 14.62 -16.46 -35.60
C ALA A 166 15.82 -17.29 -35.09
N ARG A 167 16.35 -16.93 -33.93
CA ARG A 167 17.40 -17.72 -33.25
C ARG A 167 16.78 -18.99 -32.66
N PRO A 168 17.54 -20.11 -32.56
CA PRO A 168 17.01 -21.37 -32.04
C PRO A 168 16.35 -21.30 -30.65
N ALA A 169 16.83 -20.41 -29.77
CA ALA A 169 16.26 -20.20 -28.44
C ALA A 169 14.85 -19.56 -28.44
N SER A 170 14.45 -18.94 -29.56
CA SER A 170 13.17 -18.22 -29.71
C SER A 170 12.08 -19.07 -30.39
N VAL A 171 12.40 -20.32 -30.74
CA VAL A 171 11.54 -21.25 -31.48
C VAL A 171 10.78 -22.18 -30.51
N LYS A 172 9.45 -22.24 -30.64
CA LYS A 172 8.57 -23.11 -29.84
C LYS A 172 7.73 -24.02 -30.74
N ILE A 173 7.83 -25.34 -30.49
CA ILE A 173 7.13 -26.37 -31.26
C ILE A 173 5.66 -26.44 -30.83
N GLY A 174 4.73 -26.46 -31.79
CA GLY A 174 3.30 -26.73 -31.55
C GLY A 174 2.42 -25.51 -31.27
N CYS A 175 2.89 -24.30 -31.54
CA CYS A 175 2.07 -23.08 -31.42
C CYS A 175 1.33 -22.74 -32.73
N GLN A 176 0.21 -22.02 -32.63
CA GLN A 176 -0.60 -21.54 -33.76
C GLN A 176 -0.67 -20.02 -33.75
N ALA A 177 -0.62 -19.36 -34.91
CA ALA A 177 -0.65 -17.90 -35.01
C ALA A 177 -2.07 -17.35 -34.80
N SER A 178 -2.20 -16.10 -34.34
CA SER A 178 -3.53 -15.48 -34.16
C SER A 178 -4.24 -15.24 -35.50
N GLU A 179 -5.58 -15.19 -35.47
CA GLU A 179 -6.39 -14.89 -36.67
C GLU A 179 -6.05 -13.52 -37.27
N ARG A 180 -5.85 -12.51 -36.41
CA ARG A 180 -5.39 -11.17 -36.80
C ARG A 180 -4.08 -11.24 -37.60
N TYR A 181 -3.09 -11.97 -37.07
CA TYR A 181 -1.77 -12.06 -37.68
C TYR A 181 -1.80 -12.82 -39.01
N LEU A 182 -2.56 -13.91 -39.10
CA LEU A 182 -2.77 -14.64 -40.36
C LEU A 182 -3.44 -13.76 -41.42
N ASN A 183 -4.41 -12.92 -41.03
CA ASN A 183 -5.08 -12.01 -41.95
C ASN A 183 -4.12 -10.97 -42.56
N LEU A 184 -3.13 -10.48 -41.80
CA LEU A 184 -2.10 -9.59 -42.35
C LEU A 184 -1.31 -10.25 -43.48
N MET A 185 -0.93 -11.52 -43.31
CA MET A 185 -0.21 -12.29 -44.34
C MET A 185 -1.09 -12.60 -45.55
N ARG A 186 -2.35 -12.99 -45.34
CA ARG A 186 -3.31 -13.26 -46.41
C ARG A 186 -3.60 -12.01 -47.25
N GLU A 187 -3.82 -10.87 -46.59
CA GLU A 187 -4.01 -9.58 -47.26
C GLU A 187 -2.78 -9.18 -48.07
N GLY A 188 -1.57 -9.28 -47.50
CA GLY A 188 -0.34 -8.94 -48.21
C GLY A 188 -0.08 -9.87 -49.40
N ALA A 189 -0.30 -11.18 -49.26
CA ALA A 189 -0.16 -12.13 -50.37
C ALA A 189 -1.14 -11.83 -51.52
N LYS A 190 -2.38 -11.43 -51.20
CA LYS A 190 -3.38 -11.02 -52.19
C LYS A 190 -3.01 -9.69 -52.86
N GLU A 191 -2.51 -8.73 -52.09
CA GLU A 191 -2.15 -7.40 -52.55
C GLU A 191 -0.97 -7.41 -53.55
N PHE A 192 0.05 -8.23 -53.28
CA PHE A 192 1.22 -8.37 -54.15
C PHE A 192 1.09 -9.49 -55.20
N GLY A 193 -0.10 -10.09 -55.34
CA GLY A 193 -0.41 -11.04 -56.42
C GLY A 193 0.42 -12.32 -56.37
N PHE A 194 0.61 -12.92 -55.19
CA PHE A 194 1.39 -14.16 -55.05
C PHE A 194 0.74 -15.35 -55.76
N ASP A 195 1.48 -16.43 -55.99
CA ASP A 195 0.97 -17.65 -56.60
C ASP A 195 -0.34 -18.12 -55.92
N PRO A 196 -1.44 -18.37 -56.67
CA PRO A 196 -2.70 -18.84 -56.13
C PRO A 196 -2.57 -20.09 -55.22
N THR A 197 -1.60 -20.96 -55.49
CA THR A 197 -1.31 -22.14 -54.66
C THR A 197 -0.79 -21.74 -53.27
N TYR A 198 0.07 -20.72 -53.20
CA TYR A 198 0.58 -20.18 -51.95
C TYR A 198 -0.47 -19.38 -51.18
N GLN A 199 -1.34 -18.63 -51.88
CA GLN A 199 -2.47 -17.95 -51.25
C GLN A 199 -3.43 -18.94 -50.60
N LYS A 200 -3.73 -20.06 -51.27
CA LYS A 200 -4.53 -21.15 -50.71
C LYS A 200 -3.86 -21.76 -49.48
N TYR A 201 -2.55 -22.00 -49.53
CA TYR A 201 -1.77 -22.48 -48.39
C TYR A 201 -1.92 -21.56 -47.16
N LEU A 202 -1.80 -20.25 -47.30
CA LEU A 202 -1.99 -19.29 -46.18
C LEU A 202 -3.45 -19.23 -45.67
N PHE A 203 -4.42 -19.48 -46.54
CA PHE A 203 -5.83 -19.54 -46.15
C PHE A 203 -6.12 -20.77 -45.30
N ASP A 204 -5.55 -21.92 -45.66
CA ASP A 204 -5.76 -23.21 -44.98
C ASP A 204 -5.08 -23.31 -43.59
N LEU A 205 -4.20 -22.35 -43.23
CA LEU A 205 -3.61 -22.27 -41.89
C LEU A 205 -4.69 -21.96 -40.84
N GLN A 206 -4.79 -22.82 -39.81
CA GLN A 206 -5.74 -22.65 -38.71
C GLN A 206 -5.26 -21.56 -37.72
N PRO A 207 -6.11 -20.59 -37.36
CA PRO A 207 -5.79 -19.60 -36.35
C PRO A 207 -5.87 -20.18 -34.94
N TYR A 208 -5.10 -19.61 -34.02
CA TYR A 208 -5.21 -19.86 -32.59
C TYR A 208 -6.61 -19.53 -32.09
N ARG A 209 -7.25 -20.50 -31.44
CA ARG A 209 -8.51 -20.33 -30.70
C ARG A 209 -8.26 -20.64 -29.22
N PRO A 210 -8.52 -19.70 -28.29
CA PRO A 210 -8.51 -20.02 -26.88
C PRO A 210 -9.69 -20.96 -26.59
N ASP A 211 -9.40 -22.22 -26.27
CA ASP A 211 -10.44 -23.20 -25.96
C ASP A 211 -11.18 -22.80 -24.67
N THR A 212 -12.49 -22.52 -24.78
CA THR A 212 -13.38 -22.20 -23.65
C THR A 212 -13.92 -23.44 -22.93
N GLN A 213 -13.47 -24.64 -23.30
CA GLN A 213 -13.83 -25.88 -22.62
C GLN A 213 -12.59 -26.71 -22.31
N SER A 214 -12.43 -27.01 -21.03
CA SER A 214 -11.43 -27.87 -20.43
C SER A 214 -11.48 -29.31 -20.99
N HIS A 215 -10.90 -29.53 -22.17
CA HIS A 215 -10.45 -30.85 -22.57
C HIS A 215 -8.95 -30.94 -22.28
N GLY A 216 -8.63 -31.72 -21.24
CA GLY A 216 -7.28 -31.83 -20.69
C GLY A 216 -6.22 -32.06 -21.77
N VAL A 217 -5.17 -31.25 -21.71
CA VAL A 217 -3.93 -31.47 -22.47
C VAL A 217 -3.34 -32.80 -22.01
N LYS A 218 -3.69 -33.89 -22.69
CA LYS A 218 -3.01 -35.18 -22.53
C LYS A 218 -1.56 -34.98 -22.95
N SER A 219 -0.63 -35.33 -22.07
CA SER A 219 0.80 -35.29 -22.39
C SER A 219 1.09 -36.12 -23.64
N VAL A 220 2.03 -35.67 -24.48
CA VAL A 220 2.47 -36.37 -25.71
C VAL A 220 2.90 -37.82 -25.42
N LYS A 221 3.36 -38.12 -24.19
CA LYS A 221 3.69 -39.48 -23.75
C LYS A 221 2.46 -40.39 -23.58
N GLN A 222 1.31 -39.86 -23.16
CA GLN A 222 0.09 -40.66 -22.95
C GLN A 222 -0.64 -40.99 -24.25
N LEU A 223 -0.50 -40.15 -25.29
CA LEU A 223 -1.07 -40.39 -26.62
C LEU A 223 -0.25 -41.38 -27.46
N LEU A 224 1.01 -41.63 -27.10
CA LEU A 224 1.87 -42.63 -27.75
C LEU A 224 1.64 -44.06 -27.22
N ALA A 225 0.91 -44.21 -26.11
CA ALA A 225 0.71 -45.51 -25.45
C ALA A 225 -0.61 -46.21 -25.82
N GLN A 226 -1.53 -45.55 -26.53
CA GLN A 226 -2.89 -46.06 -26.77
C GLN A 226 -3.11 -46.67 -28.16
N ASP A 227 -2.26 -46.41 -29.16
CA ASP A 227 -2.41 -47.00 -30.49
C ASP A 227 -1.16 -47.80 -30.88
N GLY A 228 -1.36 -49.08 -31.16
CA GLY A 228 -0.31 -50.03 -31.46
C GLY A 228 0.40 -49.81 -32.80
N ALA A 229 1.69 -50.16 -32.79
CA ALA A 229 2.59 -50.48 -33.91
C ALA A 229 3.10 -49.34 -34.81
N LEU A 230 4.36 -48.93 -34.54
CA LEU A 230 5.34 -48.65 -35.59
C LEU A 230 6.45 -49.72 -35.54
N PRO A 231 7.07 -50.10 -36.66
CA PRO A 231 7.92 -51.28 -36.77
C PRO A 231 9.25 -51.11 -36.03
N SER A 232 9.71 -52.19 -35.43
CA SER A 232 11.00 -52.28 -34.76
C SER A 232 12.17 -52.18 -35.75
N THR A 233 13.03 -51.18 -35.58
CA THR A 233 14.42 -51.23 -36.05
C THR A 233 15.36 -51.12 -34.84
N LYS A 234 16.27 -52.09 -34.77
CA LYS A 234 17.11 -52.47 -33.63
C LYS A 234 18.14 -51.39 -33.26
N GLY A 235 18.21 -51.10 -31.96
CA GLY A 235 19.41 -51.02 -31.10
C GLY A 235 20.65 -50.23 -31.52
N VAL A 236 20.88 -49.08 -30.84
CA VAL A 236 22.20 -48.57 -30.41
C VAL A 236 22.01 -47.87 -29.05
N PRO A 237 22.92 -48.00 -28.04
CA PRO A 237 22.72 -47.43 -26.71
C PRO A 237 23.03 -45.92 -26.66
N LEU A 238 22.13 -45.13 -26.06
CA LEU A 238 22.40 -43.75 -25.65
C LEU A 238 23.41 -43.73 -24.48
N LYS A 239 24.71 -43.64 -24.78
CA LYS A 239 25.71 -43.19 -23.80
C LYS A 239 26.91 -42.43 -24.37
N GLU A 240 26.93 -42.06 -25.66
CA GLU A 240 28.08 -41.35 -26.27
C GLU A 240 27.78 -39.98 -26.89
N GLU A 241 26.54 -39.48 -26.89
CA GLU A 241 26.20 -38.18 -27.53
C GLU A 241 26.35 -36.93 -26.63
N ILE A 242 26.72 -37.08 -25.35
CA ILE A 242 26.83 -35.93 -24.43
C ILE A 242 28.27 -35.35 -24.39
N GLN A 243 29.25 -35.99 -25.03
CA GLN A 243 30.66 -35.57 -24.94
C GLN A 243 31.19 -34.81 -26.18
N GLU A 244 30.43 -34.72 -27.27
CA GLU A 244 30.84 -33.98 -28.49
C GLU A 244 30.26 -32.57 -28.65
N ARG A 245 29.33 -32.13 -27.78
CA ARG A 245 28.82 -30.74 -27.83
C ARG A 245 29.60 -29.74 -26.97
N ALA A 246 30.55 -30.20 -26.16
CA ALA A 246 31.39 -29.35 -25.30
C ALA A 246 32.71 -28.91 -25.95
N SER A 247 32.98 -29.30 -27.20
CA SER A 247 34.27 -29.10 -27.88
C SER A 247 34.23 -28.18 -29.11
N LEU A 248 33.17 -27.38 -29.28
CA LEU A 248 33.08 -26.32 -30.30
C LEU A 248 33.03 -24.90 -29.71
N GLN A 249 33.74 -24.69 -28.60
CA GLN A 249 33.98 -23.36 -28.01
C GLN A 249 35.42 -22.86 -28.12
N ASN A 250 36.30 -23.61 -28.79
CA ASN A 250 37.69 -23.21 -28.98
C ASN A 250 38.05 -23.22 -30.46
N LEU A 251 37.88 -22.09 -31.15
CA LEU A 251 38.83 -21.64 -32.17
C LEU A 251 38.57 -20.17 -32.57
N ILE A 252 39.65 -19.38 -32.58
CA ILE A 252 39.82 -18.03 -33.18
C ILE A 252 39.25 -16.90 -32.29
N GLY A 253 40.02 -16.07 -31.57
CA GLY A 253 41.43 -15.69 -31.70
C GLY A 253 41.57 -14.50 -32.63
N TRP A 254 41.62 -13.27 -32.09
CA TRP A 254 42.47 -12.11 -32.45
C TRP A 254 42.03 -10.87 -31.62
N LEU A 255 42.95 -10.32 -30.82
CA LEU A 255 42.95 -8.97 -30.22
C LEU A 255 43.82 -8.06 -31.14
N PRO A 256 44.03 -6.74 -30.91
CA PRO A 256 43.23 -5.67 -30.30
C PRO A 256 43.27 -4.35 -31.14
N TYR A 257 42.26 -3.48 -31.16
CA TYR A 257 42.45 -2.06 -31.56
C TYR A 257 41.30 -1.17 -31.09
N ALA A 258 41.50 -0.40 -30.01
CA ALA A 258 40.76 0.85 -29.75
C ALA A 258 41.54 1.74 -28.78
N LYS A 259 42.34 2.65 -29.34
CA LYS A 259 42.92 3.82 -28.66
C LYS A 259 42.59 5.04 -29.53
N LYS A 260 42.16 6.13 -28.86
CA LYS A 260 42.05 7.56 -29.28
C LYS A 260 40.73 8.05 -29.92
N MET A 261 39.93 8.79 -29.12
CA MET A 261 39.58 10.23 -29.18
C MET A 261 39.20 10.92 -30.53
N PRO A 262 38.54 12.12 -30.55
CA PRO A 262 37.83 12.88 -29.49
C PRO A 262 36.48 13.55 -29.91
N ALA A 263 35.93 14.33 -28.98
CA ALA A 263 34.85 15.30 -29.13
C ALA A 263 35.22 16.56 -29.95
N GLU A 264 34.19 17.35 -30.26
CA GLU A 264 34.13 18.70 -30.86
C GLU A 264 34.05 18.78 -32.39
N ALA A 265 32.89 19.26 -32.90
CA ALA A 265 32.82 20.34 -33.89
C ALA A 265 31.38 20.68 -34.35
N ILE A 266 30.97 21.91 -33.99
CA ILE A 266 30.31 22.90 -34.87
C ILE A 266 28.76 22.91 -34.90
N GLU A 267 28.23 23.71 -33.98
CA GLU A 267 27.17 24.68 -34.27
C GLU A 267 27.50 25.56 -35.49
N ASN A 268 26.44 25.90 -36.23
CA ASN A 268 26.29 27.00 -37.20
C ASN A 268 26.16 26.61 -38.68
N ARG A 269 24.90 26.58 -39.15
CA ARG A 269 24.49 27.33 -40.36
C ARG A 269 22.96 27.52 -40.42
N VAL A 270 22.54 28.66 -39.88
CA VAL A 270 21.69 29.70 -40.50
C VAL A 270 20.70 29.25 -41.58
N HIS A 271 19.41 29.40 -41.22
CA HIS A 271 18.35 30.08 -41.96
C HIS A 271 18.50 30.18 -43.49
N SER A 272 17.65 29.47 -44.22
CA SER A 272 16.72 30.02 -45.23
C SER A 272 16.09 28.87 -45.99
N ASP A 273 14.79 28.61 -45.77
CA ASP A 273 13.81 28.68 -46.85
C ASP A 273 12.40 28.41 -46.33
N ASN A 274 11.52 29.32 -46.73
CA ASN A 274 10.13 29.46 -46.31
C ASN A 274 9.20 28.65 -47.21
N MET A 275 8.03 28.33 -46.63
CA MET A 275 6.75 28.00 -47.29
C MET A 275 6.62 26.64 -47.99
N ALA A 276 5.99 25.69 -47.29
CA ALA A 276 4.74 25.08 -47.77
C ALA A 276 4.07 24.20 -46.69
N LEU A 277 2.76 24.43 -46.50
CA LEU A 277 1.75 23.52 -45.94
C LEU A 277 1.89 23.14 -44.45
N LYS A 278 1.20 23.88 -43.57
CA LYS A 278 0.85 23.44 -42.22
C LYS A 278 -0.20 22.31 -42.29
N PRO A 279 0.06 21.08 -41.83
CA PRO A 279 -1.00 20.17 -41.45
C PRO A 279 -1.50 20.55 -40.04
N SER A 280 -2.81 20.50 -39.86
CA SER A 280 -3.51 20.67 -38.60
C SER A 280 -2.80 19.94 -37.45
N ARG A 281 -2.20 20.70 -36.53
CA ARG A 281 -1.85 20.22 -35.21
C ARG A 281 -3.16 19.96 -34.46
N LYS A 282 -3.64 18.72 -34.49
CA LYS A 282 -4.33 18.21 -33.30
C LYS A 282 -3.25 18.12 -32.23
N ASN A 283 -3.41 18.88 -31.16
CA ASN A 283 -2.57 18.81 -29.97
C ASN A 283 -2.58 17.35 -29.49
N LEU A 284 -1.53 16.59 -29.80
CA LEU A 284 -1.19 15.39 -29.05
C LEU A 284 -0.53 15.93 -27.79
N GLU A 285 -1.30 16.03 -26.72
CA GLU A 285 -0.70 16.20 -25.39
C GLU A 285 0.28 15.04 -25.17
N PRO A 286 1.46 15.29 -24.57
CA PRO A 286 2.35 14.20 -24.19
C PRO A 286 1.57 13.24 -23.29
N GLU A 287 1.52 11.95 -23.64
CA GLU A 287 0.87 10.96 -22.78
C GLU A 287 1.52 11.05 -21.39
N THR A 288 0.72 11.46 -20.40
CA THR A 288 1.19 11.65 -19.04
C THR A 288 1.51 10.29 -18.43
N ILE A 289 2.76 10.12 -18.00
CA ILE A 289 3.25 8.93 -17.32
C ILE A 289 2.39 8.69 -16.06
N LEU A 290 1.76 7.52 -15.97
CA LEU A 290 1.01 7.14 -14.79
C LEU A 290 1.98 6.79 -13.66
N LYS A 291 1.92 7.57 -12.58
CA LYS A 291 2.73 7.39 -11.37
C LYS A 291 1.91 6.74 -10.26
N ALA A 292 2.58 5.98 -9.40
CA ALA A 292 2.00 5.52 -8.14
C ALA A 292 2.89 5.92 -6.95
N VAL A 293 2.26 6.33 -5.85
CA VAL A 293 2.91 6.53 -4.55
C VAL A 293 2.55 5.33 -3.70
N VAL A 294 3.58 4.61 -3.25
CA VAL A 294 3.43 3.44 -2.38
C VAL A 294 3.97 3.77 -1.00
N LEU A 295 3.10 3.69 0.00
CA LEU A 295 3.47 3.83 1.40
C LEU A 295 4.05 2.48 1.87
N ALA A 296 5.38 2.37 1.98
CA ALA A 296 6.02 1.12 2.40
C ALA A 296 5.82 0.84 3.90
N ASP A 297 5.47 1.86 4.67
CA ASP A 297 5.22 1.80 6.10
C ASP A 297 3.72 2.06 6.40
N SER A 298 3.20 1.37 7.41
CA SER A 298 1.83 1.58 7.91
C SER A 298 1.70 2.77 8.83
N PHE A 299 2.78 3.19 9.48
CA PHE A 299 2.79 4.08 10.64
C PHE A 299 2.00 3.55 11.86
N ASN A 300 1.65 2.26 11.86
CA ASN A 300 0.92 1.58 12.93
C ASN A 300 1.78 0.45 13.53
N GLU A 301 1.57 0.17 14.80
CA GLU A 301 2.38 -0.78 15.59
C GLU A 301 1.75 -2.18 15.73
N ARG A 302 0.66 -2.47 15.01
CA ARG A 302 -0.15 -3.70 15.13
C ARG A 302 0.61 -5.02 14.92
N PHE A 303 1.71 -5.00 14.17
CA PHE A 303 2.52 -6.19 13.91
C PHE A 303 3.73 -6.29 14.85
N ARG A 304 3.80 -5.48 15.93
CA ARG A 304 4.80 -5.70 16.98
C ARG A 304 4.52 -7.04 17.68
N PRO A 305 5.55 -7.83 18.01
CA PRO A 305 6.99 -7.54 17.90
C PRO A 305 7.67 -7.86 16.54
N LEU A 306 6.98 -8.40 15.53
CA LEU A 306 7.60 -8.78 14.23
C LEU A 306 8.23 -7.60 13.49
N THR A 307 7.63 -6.41 13.60
CA THR A 307 8.08 -5.24 12.85
C THR A 307 9.35 -4.58 13.37
N PHE A 308 9.90 -5.01 14.52
CA PHE A 308 11.17 -4.49 15.04
C PHE A 308 12.38 -4.92 14.21
N ASP A 309 12.36 -6.14 13.65
CA ASP A 309 13.50 -6.68 12.91
C ASP A 309 13.39 -6.42 11.41
N LYS A 310 12.16 -6.50 10.88
CA LYS A 310 11.86 -6.29 9.46
C LYS A 310 10.62 -5.42 9.27
N PRO A 311 10.61 -4.53 8.26
CA PRO A 311 9.45 -3.70 7.98
C PRO A 311 8.29 -4.56 7.45
N ARG A 312 7.05 -4.11 7.71
CA ARG A 312 5.84 -4.87 7.41
C ARG A 312 5.71 -5.27 5.93
N CYS A 313 6.08 -4.37 5.00
CA CYS A 313 6.03 -4.64 3.56
C CYS A 313 6.96 -5.79 3.11
N LEU A 314 7.95 -6.17 3.92
CA LEU A 314 8.86 -7.28 3.63
C LEU A 314 8.49 -8.57 4.36
N LEU A 315 7.41 -8.58 5.15
CA LEU A 315 6.93 -9.81 5.77
C LEU A 315 6.40 -10.76 4.68
N PRO A 316 6.72 -12.06 4.76
CA PRO A 316 6.31 -13.02 3.75
C PRO A 316 4.84 -13.36 3.92
N LEU A 317 4.04 -13.27 2.86
CA LEU A 317 2.69 -13.83 2.75
C LEU A 317 2.71 -14.92 1.69
N CYS A 318 2.38 -16.16 2.05
CA CYS A 318 2.58 -17.32 1.17
C CYS A 318 4.02 -17.42 0.64
N ASN A 319 5.02 -17.24 1.51
CA ASN A 319 6.47 -17.28 1.23
C ASN A 319 7.03 -16.21 0.27
N THR A 320 6.21 -15.22 -0.10
CA THR A 320 6.63 -14.08 -0.93
C THR A 320 6.39 -12.77 -0.15
N PRO A 321 7.32 -11.79 -0.16
CA PRO A 321 7.12 -10.52 0.54
C PRO A 321 5.87 -9.76 0.08
N LEU A 322 5.17 -9.12 1.01
CA LEU A 322 3.94 -8.36 0.74
C LEU A 322 4.10 -7.30 -0.37
N LEU A 323 5.25 -6.63 -0.40
CA LEU A 323 5.57 -5.60 -1.40
C LEU A 323 5.49 -6.13 -2.84
N GLU A 324 5.85 -7.39 -3.10
CA GLU A 324 5.78 -7.95 -4.46
C GLU A 324 4.36 -8.01 -4.99
N TYR A 325 3.39 -8.37 -4.14
CA TYR A 325 1.99 -8.43 -4.55
C TYR A 325 1.46 -7.05 -4.92
N THR A 326 1.87 -6.00 -4.20
CA THR A 326 1.52 -4.62 -4.56
C THR A 326 2.18 -4.17 -5.86
N LEU A 327 3.45 -4.51 -6.08
CA LEU A 327 4.17 -4.11 -7.28
C LEU A 327 3.63 -4.83 -8.52
N GLU A 328 3.28 -6.12 -8.40
CA GLU A 328 2.61 -6.86 -9.48
C GLU A 328 1.25 -6.27 -9.82
N PHE A 329 0.45 -5.95 -8.80
CA PHE A 329 -0.82 -5.27 -8.99
C PHE A 329 -0.66 -3.94 -9.75
N LEU A 330 0.33 -3.12 -9.37
CA LEU A 330 0.61 -1.84 -10.05
C LEU A 330 1.14 -2.04 -11.47
N ALA A 331 1.94 -3.08 -11.72
CA ALA A 331 2.42 -3.44 -13.05
C ALA A 331 1.25 -3.83 -13.97
N VAL A 332 0.31 -4.63 -13.46
CA VAL A 332 -0.92 -5.00 -14.18
C VAL A 332 -1.81 -3.79 -14.45
N ALA A 333 -1.85 -2.82 -13.53
CA ALA A 333 -2.56 -1.56 -13.71
C ALA A 333 -1.91 -0.58 -14.71
N GLY A 334 -0.75 -0.93 -15.30
CA GLY A 334 -0.08 -0.10 -16.30
C GLY A 334 0.68 1.10 -15.73
N VAL A 335 1.03 1.08 -14.45
CA VAL A 335 1.89 2.10 -13.83
C VAL A 335 3.30 2.01 -14.46
N GLN A 336 3.97 3.16 -14.63
CA GLN A 336 5.31 3.23 -15.20
C GLN A 336 6.37 3.65 -14.18
N GLU A 337 6.03 4.56 -13.26
CA GLU A 337 6.93 4.99 -12.19
C GLU A 337 6.27 4.82 -10.82
N VAL A 338 7.00 4.24 -9.87
CA VAL A 338 6.55 4.00 -8.49
C VAL A 338 7.47 4.76 -7.54
N VAL A 339 6.88 5.62 -6.71
CA VAL A 339 7.55 6.32 -5.62
C VAL A 339 7.28 5.56 -4.32
N LEU A 340 8.30 4.90 -3.78
CA LEU A 340 8.20 4.12 -2.55
C LEU A 340 8.67 4.95 -1.36
N LEU A 341 7.77 5.27 -0.43
CA LEU A 341 8.05 6.05 0.78
C LEU A 341 8.39 5.12 1.93
N CYS A 342 9.60 5.28 2.50
CA CYS A 342 10.13 4.40 3.54
C CYS A 342 10.58 5.21 4.77
N LYS A 343 10.14 4.77 5.97
CA LYS A 343 10.66 5.27 7.25
C LYS A 343 11.46 4.18 7.97
N ASN A 344 10.81 3.09 8.37
CA ASN A 344 11.43 2.02 9.14
C ASN A 344 12.33 1.13 8.26
N HIS A 345 13.52 0.80 8.76
CA HIS A 345 14.53 -0.05 8.09
C HIS A 345 14.75 0.26 6.59
N PRO A 346 15.05 1.52 6.22
CA PRO A 346 15.09 1.93 4.82
C PRO A 346 16.18 1.21 4.02
N GLU A 347 17.29 0.84 4.66
CA GLU A 347 18.39 0.10 4.03
C GLU A 347 17.97 -1.32 3.64
N GLN A 348 17.15 -2.01 4.44
CA GLN A 348 16.63 -3.33 4.08
C GLN A 348 15.72 -3.25 2.84
N ILE A 349 14.84 -2.24 2.79
CA ILE A 349 13.94 -2.03 1.65
C ILE A 349 14.73 -1.67 0.39
N LYS A 350 15.71 -0.76 0.48
CA LYS A 350 16.58 -0.44 -0.66
C LYS A 350 17.35 -1.65 -1.17
N ASN A 351 17.91 -2.46 -0.26
CA ASN A 351 18.63 -3.67 -0.64
C ASN A 351 17.71 -4.68 -1.33
N TYR A 352 16.49 -4.84 -0.81
CA TYR A 352 15.47 -5.68 -1.43
C TYR A 352 15.09 -5.20 -2.83
N VAL A 353 14.80 -3.91 -3.01
CA VAL A 353 14.48 -3.32 -4.32
C VAL A 353 15.65 -3.50 -5.30
N ARG A 354 16.89 -3.29 -4.87
CA ARG A 354 18.08 -3.50 -5.71
C ARG A 354 18.23 -4.95 -6.18
N SER A 355 17.94 -5.94 -5.33
CA SER A 355 17.99 -7.36 -5.68
C SER A 355 16.77 -7.84 -6.46
N SER A 356 15.66 -7.12 -6.38
CA SER A 356 14.39 -7.50 -7.02
C SER A 356 14.47 -7.44 -8.55
N LYS A 357 13.55 -8.14 -9.20
CA LYS A 357 13.37 -8.10 -10.67
C LYS A 357 13.00 -6.70 -11.19
N TRP A 358 12.46 -5.83 -10.34
CA TRP A 358 11.97 -4.50 -10.71
C TRP A 358 13.07 -3.48 -10.99
N ASN A 359 14.28 -3.70 -10.49
CA ASN A 359 15.43 -2.84 -10.77
C ASN A 359 16.11 -3.16 -12.13
N ARG A 360 15.63 -4.17 -12.84
CA ARG A 360 16.21 -4.59 -14.13
C ARG A 360 15.69 -3.68 -15.26
N PRO A 361 16.49 -3.45 -16.31
CA PRO A 361 16.13 -2.50 -17.38
C PRO A 361 14.90 -2.92 -18.20
N TYR A 362 14.52 -4.20 -18.17
CA TYR A 362 13.32 -4.70 -18.85
C TYR A 362 12.04 -4.62 -18.00
N SER A 363 12.15 -4.19 -16.74
CA SER A 363 11.00 -4.02 -15.85
C SER A 363 10.04 -2.97 -16.43
N PRO A 364 8.71 -3.20 -16.42
CA PRO A 364 7.74 -2.18 -16.82
C PRO A 364 7.68 -1.02 -15.81
N LEU A 365 8.11 -1.26 -14.58
CA LEU A 365 8.10 -0.29 -13.48
C LEU A 365 9.50 0.24 -13.20
N LYS A 366 9.62 1.55 -13.05
CA LYS A 366 10.78 2.21 -12.47
C LYS A 366 10.48 2.62 -11.03
N ILE A 367 11.20 2.01 -10.08
CA ILE A 367 11.00 2.25 -8.64
C ILE A 367 11.98 3.30 -8.14
N ILE A 368 11.46 4.34 -7.48
CA ILE A 368 12.22 5.41 -6.83
C ILE A 368 11.94 5.31 -5.32
N THR A 369 12.95 4.93 -4.55
CA THR A 369 12.84 4.84 -3.10
C THR A 369 13.17 6.17 -2.43
N ILE A 370 12.28 6.65 -1.56
CA ILE A 370 12.45 7.89 -0.79
C ILE A 370 12.46 7.54 0.69
N VAL A 371 13.47 8.07 1.39
CA VAL A 371 13.58 7.91 2.84
C VAL A 371 13.04 9.16 3.52
N THR A 372 12.10 8.96 4.43
CA THR A 372 11.40 10.02 5.20
C THR A 372 11.51 9.72 6.69
N PRO A 373 12.62 10.08 7.36
CA PRO A 373 12.83 9.74 8.76
C PRO A 373 11.92 10.52 9.71
N THR A 374 11.53 11.74 9.32
CA THR A 374 10.69 12.65 10.10
C THR A 374 9.20 12.33 10.02
N ALA A 375 8.75 11.57 9.00
CA ALA A 375 7.34 11.28 8.82
C ALA A 375 6.83 10.38 9.95
N LEU A 376 5.84 10.84 10.71
CA LEU A 376 5.18 10.04 11.75
C LEU A 376 3.84 9.49 11.26
N SER A 377 3.23 10.15 10.29
CA SER A 377 1.94 9.77 9.71
C SER A 377 1.97 9.65 8.19
N VAL A 378 0.84 9.19 7.64
CA VAL A 378 0.59 9.21 6.19
C VAL A 378 0.54 10.65 5.66
N GLY A 379 -0.07 11.57 6.41
CA GLY A 379 -0.13 12.99 6.08
C GLY A 379 1.26 13.60 5.91
N ASP A 380 2.18 13.33 6.85
CA ASP A 380 3.58 13.81 6.74
C ASP A 380 4.30 13.25 5.51
N ALA A 381 4.05 11.98 5.19
CA ALA A 381 4.63 11.35 4.02
C ALA A 381 4.14 12.02 2.72
N LEU A 382 2.87 12.43 2.66
CA LEU A 382 2.31 13.16 1.52
C LEU A 382 2.80 14.60 1.44
N ARG A 383 2.99 15.29 2.58
CA ARG A 383 3.64 16.62 2.64
C ARG A 383 5.05 16.59 2.08
N GLU A 384 5.81 15.53 2.39
CA GLU A 384 7.16 15.36 1.86
C GLU A 384 7.17 15.09 0.35
N VAL A 385 6.15 14.39 -0.16
CA VAL A 385 5.95 14.20 -1.61
C VAL A 385 5.66 15.52 -2.30
N ASP A 386 4.82 16.37 -1.69
CA ASP A 386 4.51 17.71 -2.17
C ASP A 386 5.75 18.61 -2.15
N ASN A 387 6.48 18.68 -1.04
CA ASN A 387 7.73 19.44 -0.89
C ASN A 387 8.77 19.13 -1.97
N ARG A 388 8.82 17.88 -2.44
CA ARG A 388 9.75 17.42 -3.48
C ARG A 388 9.21 17.56 -4.92
N HIS A 389 7.95 17.95 -5.08
CA HIS A 389 7.28 18.18 -6.37
C HIS A 389 7.40 16.98 -7.32
N LEU A 390 7.25 15.76 -6.78
CA LEU A 390 7.49 14.51 -7.52
C LEU A 390 6.35 14.15 -8.48
N ILE A 391 5.16 14.71 -8.23
CA ILE A 391 3.91 14.36 -8.91
C ILE A 391 3.50 15.49 -9.83
N SER A 392 3.16 15.15 -11.06
CA SER A 392 2.84 16.09 -12.13
C SER A 392 1.40 15.96 -12.64
N SER A 393 0.82 14.78 -12.47
CA SER A 393 -0.50 14.38 -12.97
C SER A 393 -1.17 13.47 -11.94
N ASP A 394 -2.39 13.03 -12.24
CA ASP A 394 -3.12 12.05 -11.42
C ASP A 394 -2.24 10.82 -11.15
N PHE A 395 -2.28 10.34 -9.91
CA PHE A 395 -1.45 9.26 -9.42
C PHE A 395 -2.28 8.30 -8.57
N ILE A 396 -1.77 7.08 -8.41
CA ILE A 396 -2.40 6.08 -7.56
C ILE A 396 -1.68 6.10 -6.20
N LEU A 397 -2.42 6.31 -5.13
CA LEU A 397 -1.94 6.17 -3.76
C LEU A 397 -2.34 4.78 -3.23
N VAL A 398 -1.34 3.99 -2.87
CA VAL A 398 -1.53 2.62 -2.39
C VAL A 398 -0.61 2.36 -1.19
N SER A 399 -1.03 1.50 -0.28
CA SER A 399 -0.16 1.00 0.79
C SER A 399 0.59 -0.27 0.36
N GLY A 400 1.83 -0.45 0.81
CA GLY A 400 2.74 -1.54 0.39
C GLY A 400 2.39 -2.97 0.85
N ASP A 401 1.16 -3.18 1.32
CA ASP A 401 0.61 -4.39 1.94
C ASP A 401 -0.76 -4.79 1.35
N VAL A 402 -1.07 -4.31 0.15
CA VAL A 402 -2.32 -4.58 -0.57
C VAL A 402 -2.17 -5.79 -1.49
N VAL A 403 -3.16 -6.68 -1.47
CA VAL A 403 -3.27 -7.80 -2.41
C VAL A 403 -4.55 -7.63 -3.23
N SER A 404 -4.39 -7.45 -4.54
CA SER A 404 -5.51 -7.14 -5.43
C SER A 404 -5.27 -7.64 -6.85
N ASN A 405 -6.33 -8.09 -7.51
CA ASN A 405 -6.36 -8.43 -8.95
C ASN A 405 -7.33 -7.52 -9.73
N VAL A 406 -7.68 -6.36 -9.16
CA VAL A 406 -8.60 -5.39 -9.78
C VAL A 406 -7.98 -4.75 -11.01
N GLN A 407 -8.75 -4.63 -12.09
CA GLN A 407 -8.35 -3.85 -13.27
C GLN A 407 -8.69 -2.37 -13.07
N LEU A 408 -7.68 -1.53 -12.88
CA LEU A 408 -7.86 -0.10 -12.58
C LEU A 408 -8.19 0.77 -13.80
N ASP A 409 -8.06 0.26 -15.03
CA ASP A 409 -8.29 1.03 -16.26
C ASP A 409 -9.65 1.73 -16.26
N LYS A 410 -10.72 1.01 -15.90
CA LYS A 410 -12.08 1.55 -15.83
C LYS A 410 -12.21 2.64 -14.77
N ALA A 411 -11.57 2.47 -13.62
CA ALA A 411 -11.60 3.44 -12.53
C ALA A 411 -10.84 4.72 -12.92
N LEU A 412 -9.69 4.58 -13.59
CA LEU A 412 -8.89 5.69 -14.12
C LEU A 412 -9.62 6.47 -15.22
N GLU A 413 -10.27 5.78 -16.15
CA GLU A 413 -11.09 6.41 -17.19
C GLU A 413 -12.25 7.21 -16.58
N LEU A 414 -12.96 6.63 -15.62
CA LEU A 414 -14.04 7.32 -14.89
C LEU A 414 -13.51 8.53 -14.11
N HIS A 415 -12.38 8.40 -13.43
CA HIS A 415 -11.76 9.50 -12.70
C HIS A 415 -11.39 10.65 -13.65
N ARG A 416 -10.72 10.35 -14.77
CA ARG A 416 -10.34 11.35 -15.77
C ARG A 416 -11.56 12.01 -16.42
N ALA A 417 -12.61 11.25 -16.72
CA ALA A 417 -13.86 11.79 -17.28
C ALA A 417 -14.58 12.73 -16.31
N ARG A 418 -14.62 12.36 -15.02
CA ARG A 418 -15.15 13.22 -13.94
C ARG A 418 -14.32 14.48 -13.80
N LYS A 419 -12.99 14.35 -13.72
CA LYS A 419 -12.08 15.49 -13.59
C LYS A 419 -12.12 16.47 -14.76
N ALA A 420 -12.39 15.96 -15.97
CA ALA A 420 -12.60 16.80 -17.14
C ALA A 420 -13.89 17.63 -17.07
N THR A 421 -14.89 17.15 -16.34
CA THR A 421 -16.20 17.81 -16.15
C THR A 421 -16.19 18.72 -14.91
N ASP A 422 -15.67 18.19 -13.80
CA ASP A 422 -15.57 18.80 -12.49
C ASP A 422 -14.11 18.80 -12.03
N LYS A 423 -13.50 19.99 -11.96
CA LYS A 423 -12.11 20.14 -11.52
C LYS A 423 -11.93 19.87 -10.03
N ASP A 424 -13.01 19.93 -9.26
CA ASP A 424 -12.99 19.74 -7.81
C ASP A 424 -13.09 18.26 -7.40
N SER A 425 -13.16 17.35 -8.37
CA SER A 425 -13.01 15.91 -8.18
C SER A 425 -11.56 15.55 -7.83
N ILE A 426 -11.27 15.42 -6.54
CA ILE A 426 -9.91 15.24 -6.03
C ILE A 426 -9.47 13.78 -5.91
N MET A 427 -10.40 12.87 -5.61
CA MET A 427 -10.06 11.50 -5.25
C MET A 427 -11.16 10.51 -5.68
N THR A 428 -10.75 9.31 -6.10
CA THR A 428 -11.64 8.17 -6.34
C THR A 428 -11.15 6.96 -5.55
N MET A 429 -11.94 6.54 -4.57
CA MET A 429 -11.67 5.42 -3.67
C MET A 429 -12.13 4.10 -4.29
N VAL A 430 -11.27 3.10 -4.36
CA VAL A 430 -11.65 1.76 -4.84
C VAL A 430 -12.07 0.90 -3.63
N LEU A 431 -13.32 0.45 -3.65
CA LEU A 431 -13.94 -0.33 -2.57
C LEU A 431 -14.38 -1.71 -3.08
N LYS A 432 -14.25 -2.74 -2.25
CA LYS A 432 -14.67 -4.10 -2.60
C LYS A 432 -15.99 -4.44 -1.90
N GLU A 433 -16.98 -4.90 -2.66
CA GLU A 433 -18.23 -5.42 -2.09
C GLU A 433 -18.01 -6.80 -1.45
N ALA A 434 -18.40 -6.95 -0.18
CA ALA A 434 -18.31 -8.18 0.59
C ALA A 434 -19.41 -8.25 1.67
N SER A 435 -19.70 -9.46 2.16
CA SER A 435 -20.61 -9.62 3.29
C SER A 435 -20.09 -8.88 4.54
N PRO A 436 -20.95 -8.27 5.37
CA PRO A 436 -20.53 -7.66 6.62
C PRO A 436 -19.78 -8.60 7.57
N PHE A 437 -20.07 -9.91 7.49
CA PHE A 437 -19.44 -10.97 8.29
C PHE A 437 -18.31 -11.70 7.55
N HIS A 438 -17.78 -11.10 6.48
CA HIS A 438 -16.70 -11.72 5.70
C HIS A 438 -15.39 -11.73 6.49
N ARG A 439 -14.67 -12.86 6.48
CA ARG A 439 -13.43 -13.07 7.27
C ARG A 439 -12.29 -12.07 7.02
N THR A 440 -12.23 -11.45 5.83
CA THR A 440 -11.22 -10.43 5.51
C THR A 440 -11.54 -9.08 6.11
N ARG A 441 -12.74 -8.91 6.68
CA ARG A 441 -13.17 -7.70 7.35
C ARG A 441 -13.03 -7.90 8.86
N ALA A 442 -11.94 -7.39 9.42
CA ALA A 442 -11.78 -7.35 10.87
C ALA A 442 -12.78 -6.38 11.50
N LEU A 443 -13.25 -6.68 12.72
CA LEU A 443 -14.28 -5.89 13.41
C LEU A 443 -13.87 -4.42 13.61
N GLY A 444 -12.61 -4.17 13.98
CA GLY A 444 -12.08 -2.80 14.13
C GLY A 444 -11.73 -2.09 12.81
N GLU A 445 -12.01 -2.71 11.67
CA GLU A 445 -11.78 -2.13 10.33
C GLU A 445 -13.08 -1.95 9.54
N SER A 446 -14.21 -2.15 10.21
CA SER A 446 -15.51 -1.93 9.63
C SER A 446 -15.77 -0.43 9.47
N SER A 447 -16.05 -0.02 8.24
CA SER A 447 -16.45 1.34 7.90
C SER A 447 -17.84 1.35 7.28
N ILE A 448 -18.54 2.46 7.48
CA ILE A 448 -19.83 2.74 6.87
C ILE A 448 -19.60 3.83 5.83
N PHE A 449 -20.08 3.57 4.61
CA PHE A 449 -20.02 4.51 3.50
C PHE A 449 -21.43 4.95 3.14
N VAL A 450 -21.62 6.25 2.99
CA VAL A 450 -22.84 6.84 2.45
C VAL A 450 -22.52 7.37 1.06
N ILE A 451 -23.15 6.80 0.04
CA ILE A 451 -22.81 7.01 -1.37
C ILE A 451 -24.06 7.43 -2.14
N ASP A 452 -23.94 8.37 -3.08
CA ASP A 452 -24.98 8.65 -4.07
C ASP A 452 -25.00 7.54 -5.13
N GLU A 453 -26.16 6.91 -5.32
CA GLU A 453 -26.33 5.79 -6.25
C GLU A 453 -26.01 6.17 -7.71
N LYS A 454 -26.31 7.41 -8.11
CA LYS A 454 -26.20 7.83 -9.53
C LYS A 454 -24.80 8.30 -9.89
N THR A 455 -24.19 9.12 -9.03
CA THR A 455 -22.87 9.71 -9.29
C THR A 455 -21.73 8.85 -8.73
N SER A 456 -22.04 7.96 -7.78
CA SER A 456 -21.09 7.25 -6.92
C SER A 456 -20.21 8.19 -6.10
N GLU A 457 -20.69 9.39 -5.79
CA GLU A 457 -20.06 10.33 -4.88
C GLU A 457 -20.15 9.82 -3.44
N CYS A 458 -19.06 9.90 -2.69
CA CYS A 458 -19.02 9.60 -1.26
C CYS A 458 -19.49 10.85 -0.52
N LEU A 459 -20.60 10.74 0.22
CA LEU A 459 -21.24 11.85 0.90
C LEU A 459 -20.87 11.91 2.38
N TYR A 460 -20.71 10.74 3.00
CA TYR A 460 -20.34 10.62 4.40
C TYR A 460 -19.56 9.33 4.63
N TYR A 461 -18.58 9.39 5.52
CA TYR A 461 -17.72 8.28 5.90
C TYR A 461 -17.62 8.24 7.43
N ASP A 462 -17.77 7.04 7.99
CA ASP A 462 -17.56 6.81 9.42
C ASP A 462 -16.84 5.48 9.63
N SER A 463 -15.84 5.50 10.51
CA SER A 463 -15.11 4.30 10.90
C SER A 463 -15.67 3.76 12.21
N LEU A 464 -16.06 2.50 12.24
CA LEU A 464 -16.55 1.86 13.46
C LEU A 464 -15.36 1.53 14.36
N LYS A 465 -15.13 2.38 15.36
CA LYS A 465 -14.19 2.09 16.44
C LYS A 465 -14.75 0.96 17.30
N LEU A 466 -13.90 -0.03 17.57
CA LEU A 466 -14.29 -1.16 18.41
C LEU A 466 -14.44 -0.74 19.88
N PHE A 467 -13.55 0.13 20.34
CA PHE A 467 -13.56 0.70 21.69
C PHE A 467 -13.25 2.20 21.63
N PRO A 468 -14.07 3.06 22.27
CA PRO A 468 -15.42 2.77 22.76
C PRO A 468 -16.35 2.37 21.60
N ARG A 469 -17.20 1.36 21.80
CA ARG A 469 -18.06 0.81 20.74
C ARG A 469 -19.10 1.85 20.31
N LYS A 470 -18.92 2.44 19.13
CA LYS A 470 -19.88 3.37 18.54
C LYS A 470 -21.14 2.61 18.08
N ARG A 471 -22.26 2.79 18.78
CA ARG A 471 -23.56 2.16 18.44
C ARG A 471 -24.43 3.00 17.51
N ARG A 472 -24.14 4.30 17.39
CA ARG A 472 -24.95 5.26 16.64
C ARG A 472 -24.05 6.05 15.70
N MET A 473 -24.53 6.24 14.48
CA MET A 473 -23.93 7.13 13.50
C MET A 473 -24.78 8.40 13.42
N VAL A 474 -24.14 9.56 13.42
CA VAL A 474 -24.80 10.87 13.27
C VAL A 474 -24.28 11.47 11.97
N MET A 475 -25.18 11.96 11.12
CA MET A 475 -24.84 12.60 9.85
C MET A 475 -25.69 13.85 9.67
N SER A 476 -25.19 14.84 8.93
CA SER A 476 -25.91 16.08 8.65
C SER A 476 -27.10 15.82 7.71
N MET A 477 -28.21 16.49 7.97
CA MET A 477 -29.43 16.35 7.16
C MET A 477 -29.27 16.97 5.76
N GLU A 478 -28.36 17.93 5.59
CA GLU A 478 -28.10 18.63 4.34
C GLU A 478 -27.75 17.71 3.16
N VAL A 479 -27.18 16.54 3.47
CA VAL A 479 -26.84 15.53 2.46
C VAL A 479 -28.09 15.09 1.69
N PHE A 480 -29.23 14.96 2.39
CA PHE A 480 -30.50 14.56 1.78
C PHE A 480 -31.18 15.69 1.01
N ASP A 481 -30.90 16.94 1.35
CA ASP A 481 -31.42 18.10 0.60
C ASP A 481 -30.72 18.24 -0.76
N LYS A 482 -29.43 17.91 -0.82
CA LYS A 482 -28.59 18.00 -2.04
C LYS A 482 -28.75 16.78 -2.96
N HIS A 483 -28.95 15.58 -2.41
CA HIS A 483 -28.98 14.32 -3.16
C HIS A 483 -30.31 13.57 -3.02
N SER A 484 -30.92 13.21 -4.15
CA SER A 484 -32.21 12.50 -4.15
C SER A 484 -32.11 11.01 -3.79
N ASN A 485 -30.98 10.38 -4.11
CA ASN A 485 -30.77 8.93 -3.99
C ASN A 485 -29.52 8.64 -3.16
N VAL A 486 -29.68 8.53 -1.85
CA VAL A 486 -28.59 8.25 -0.92
C VAL A 486 -28.64 6.78 -0.49
N GLN A 487 -27.52 6.06 -0.61
CA GLN A 487 -27.36 4.68 -0.18
C GLN A 487 -26.37 4.59 0.98
N ILE A 488 -26.81 4.00 2.11
CA ILE A 488 -25.96 3.71 3.26
C ILE A 488 -25.49 2.25 3.15
N ARG A 489 -24.18 2.04 3.07
CA ARG A 489 -23.54 0.74 2.83
C ARG A 489 -22.59 0.36 3.94
N ASN A 490 -22.79 -0.83 4.49
CA ASN A 490 -21.92 -1.48 5.49
C ASN A 490 -21.30 -2.78 4.93
N ASP A 491 -21.42 -3.02 3.63
CA ASP A 491 -20.98 -4.21 2.92
C ASP A 491 -19.70 -3.95 2.11
N LEU A 492 -19.00 -2.84 2.37
CA LEU A 492 -17.80 -2.46 1.63
C LEU A 492 -16.54 -2.68 2.47
N ILE A 493 -15.52 -3.25 1.83
CA ILE A 493 -14.15 -3.37 2.33
C ILE A 493 -13.34 -2.21 1.75
N ASP A 494 -12.70 -1.45 2.64
CA ASP A 494 -11.75 -0.41 2.24
C ASP A 494 -10.38 -1.03 1.93
N CYS A 495 -10.05 -1.07 0.64
CA CYS A 495 -8.79 -1.60 0.12
C CYS A 495 -7.63 -0.61 0.22
N GLN A 496 -7.91 0.69 0.45
CA GLN A 496 -6.93 1.78 0.38
C GLN A 496 -6.10 1.79 -0.90
N ILE A 497 -6.82 1.64 -2.01
CA ILE A 497 -6.34 1.93 -3.35
C ILE A 497 -7.08 3.18 -3.79
N ASP A 498 -6.39 4.31 -3.78
CA ASP A 498 -6.99 5.61 -4.07
C ASP A 498 -6.37 6.19 -5.34
N ILE A 499 -7.22 6.66 -6.26
CA ILE A 499 -6.77 7.44 -7.42
C ILE A 499 -6.89 8.89 -7.02
N CYS A 500 -5.76 9.57 -6.90
CA CYS A 500 -5.65 10.93 -6.38
C CYS A 500 -5.23 11.92 -7.47
N SER A 501 -5.77 13.12 -7.37
CA SER A 501 -5.29 14.28 -8.09
C SER A 501 -4.04 14.88 -7.43
N VAL A 502 -3.31 15.70 -8.19
CA VAL A 502 -2.13 16.46 -7.71
C VAL A 502 -2.46 17.40 -6.54
N GLU A 503 -3.73 17.77 -6.37
CA GLU A 503 -4.16 18.67 -5.29
C GLU A 503 -4.13 17.99 -3.91
N VAL A 504 -4.21 16.64 -3.86
CA VAL A 504 -4.30 15.91 -2.59
C VAL A 504 -3.07 16.16 -1.70
N PRO A 505 -1.81 15.97 -2.15
CA PRO A 505 -0.64 16.30 -1.34
C PRO A 505 -0.61 17.77 -0.87
N ALA A 506 -0.98 18.73 -1.73
CA ALA A 506 -1.03 20.15 -1.37
C ALA A 506 -2.08 20.44 -0.27
N LEU A 507 -3.24 19.78 -0.33
CA LEU A 507 -4.28 19.88 0.69
C LEU A 507 -3.78 19.38 2.07
N PHE A 508 -2.91 18.35 2.11
CA PHE A 508 -2.24 17.91 3.33
C PHE A 508 -1.18 18.90 3.83
N SER A 509 -0.50 19.61 2.92
CA SER A 509 0.43 20.69 3.27
C SER A 509 -0.29 21.88 3.90
N ASP A 510 -1.47 22.23 3.40
CA ASP A 510 -2.29 23.33 3.93
C ASP A 510 -2.91 22.99 5.29
N ASN A 511 -3.34 21.74 5.49
CA ASN A 511 -4.00 21.27 6.72
C ASN A 511 -3.10 20.29 7.49
N TYR A 512 -2.37 20.81 8.49
CA TYR A 512 -1.43 20.01 9.27
C TYR A 512 -2.12 18.97 10.18
N ASP A 513 -3.37 19.23 10.56
CA ASP A 513 -4.13 18.36 11.47
C ASP A 513 -4.49 17.00 10.85
N TRP A 514 -4.46 16.89 9.52
CA TRP A 514 -4.74 15.62 8.85
C TRP A 514 -3.54 14.68 8.90
N GLN A 515 -3.69 13.59 9.65
CA GLN A 515 -2.66 12.58 9.85
C GLN A 515 -2.99 11.29 9.08
N GLU A 516 -4.26 10.85 9.15
CA GLU A 516 -4.78 9.69 8.43
C GLU A 516 -5.62 10.07 7.20
N ILE A 517 -5.54 9.26 6.16
CA ILE A 517 -6.29 9.50 4.91
C ILE A 517 -7.81 9.31 5.06
N ARG A 518 -8.27 8.40 5.92
CA ARG A 518 -9.69 8.09 6.07
C ARG A 518 -10.35 8.90 7.18
N GLN A 519 -9.82 8.80 8.39
CA GLN A 519 -10.42 9.40 9.57
C GLN A 519 -10.36 10.92 9.56
N ASP A 520 -9.29 11.50 8.99
CA ASP A 520 -9.09 12.95 9.04
C ASP A 520 -9.35 13.58 7.68
N PHE A 521 -8.68 13.10 6.62
CA PHE A 521 -8.77 13.74 5.30
C PHE A 521 -10.13 13.54 4.64
N VAL A 522 -10.61 12.30 4.48
CA VAL A 522 -11.95 12.05 3.88
C VAL A 522 -13.04 12.68 4.75
N TYR A 523 -13.01 12.45 6.06
CA TYR A 523 -13.99 13.05 6.97
C TYR A 523 -13.96 14.58 6.92
N GLY A 524 -12.77 15.18 6.97
CA GLY A 524 -12.55 16.63 6.90
C GLY A 524 -13.10 17.23 5.62
N ILE A 525 -12.84 16.62 4.46
CA ILE A 525 -13.39 17.12 3.18
C ILE A 525 -14.92 17.00 3.12
N LEU A 526 -15.50 15.93 3.67
CA LEU A 526 -16.95 15.73 3.65
C LEU A 526 -17.69 16.61 4.66
N THR A 527 -17.03 17.03 5.73
CA THR A 527 -17.63 17.88 6.78
C THR A 527 -17.35 19.36 6.60
N THR A 528 -16.24 19.74 5.97
CA THR A 528 -15.86 21.15 5.79
C THR A 528 -16.61 21.77 4.61
N GLU A 529 -17.22 22.95 4.82
CA GLU A 529 -18.02 23.61 3.77
C GLU A 529 -17.19 24.31 2.68
N PHE A 530 -15.92 24.64 2.95
CA PHE A 530 -15.03 25.35 2.03
C PHE A 530 -13.58 24.84 2.12
N PRO A 531 -12.89 24.54 1.00
CA PRO A 531 -13.38 24.48 -0.39
C PRO A 531 -14.18 23.21 -0.70
N LYS A 532 -15.24 23.31 -1.51
CA LYS A 532 -16.06 22.15 -1.93
C LYS A 532 -15.28 21.25 -2.88
N LYS A 533 -14.57 20.27 -2.32
CA LYS A 533 -13.91 19.19 -3.07
C LYS A 533 -14.74 17.92 -2.96
N THR A 534 -14.88 17.19 -4.06
CA THR A 534 -15.71 15.99 -4.12
C THR A 534 -14.86 14.73 -4.16
N ILE A 535 -15.30 13.70 -3.42
CA ILE A 535 -14.66 12.39 -3.38
C ILE A 535 -15.63 11.38 -3.96
N TYR A 536 -15.15 10.55 -4.87
CA TYR A 536 -15.95 9.49 -5.48
C TYR A 536 -15.54 8.11 -4.98
N SER A 537 -16.45 7.16 -5.09
CA SER A 537 -16.21 5.75 -4.82
C SER A 537 -16.38 4.92 -6.10
N HIS A 538 -15.57 3.87 -6.24
CA HIS A 538 -15.67 2.88 -7.29
C HIS A 538 -15.80 1.50 -6.65
N VAL A 539 -17.02 0.95 -6.66
CA VAL A 539 -17.32 -0.34 -6.02
C VAL A 539 -17.07 -1.49 -6.99
N VAL A 540 -16.17 -2.40 -6.61
CA VAL A 540 -15.77 -3.57 -7.38
C VAL A 540 -16.50 -4.82 -6.86
N LYS A 541 -17.10 -5.59 -7.77
CA LYS A 541 -17.88 -6.79 -7.43
C LYS A 541 -17.12 -8.09 -7.71
N ASP A 542 -16.56 -8.25 -8.91
CA ASP A 542 -16.05 -9.54 -9.37
C ASP A 542 -14.59 -9.81 -8.99
N SER A 543 -13.77 -8.77 -8.83
CA SER A 543 -12.35 -8.89 -8.49
C SER A 543 -12.13 -8.89 -6.97
N TYR A 544 -10.99 -9.43 -6.53
CA TYR A 544 -10.53 -9.43 -5.15
C TYR A 544 -9.64 -8.22 -4.88
N ALA A 545 -9.86 -7.55 -3.75
CA ALA A 545 -8.97 -6.53 -3.22
C ALA A 545 -9.08 -6.50 -1.70
N ALA A 546 -7.95 -6.64 -1.02
CA ALA A 546 -7.86 -6.56 0.44
C ALA A 546 -6.49 -6.02 0.86
N ARG A 547 -6.40 -5.48 2.08
CA ARG A 547 -5.18 -4.96 2.69
C ARG A 547 -4.85 -5.75 3.95
N VAL A 548 -3.57 -6.07 4.14
CA VAL A 548 -3.09 -6.75 5.34
C VAL A 548 -2.84 -5.73 6.47
N ARG A 549 -3.81 -5.53 7.35
CA ARG A 549 -3.72 -4.54 8.46
C ARG A 549 -3.50 -5.15 9.84
N SER A 550 -4.06 -6.32 10.09
CA SER A 550 -3.95 -7.09 11.35
C SER A 550 -3.55 -8.54 11.10
N LEU A 551 -3.20 -9.27 12.17
CA LEU A 551 -2.89 -10.70 12.10
C LEU A 551 -4.09 -11.53 11.59
N GLN A 552 -5.31 -11.13 11.95
CA GLN A 552 -6.54 -11.73 11.42
C GLN A 552 -6.64 -11.57 9.90
N THR A 553 -6.46 -10.34 9.40
CA THR A 553 -6.51 -10.09 7.95
C THR A 553 -5.38 -10.80 7.21
N TYR A 554 -4.19 -10.88 7.83
CA TYR A 554 -3.06 -11.64 7.29
C TYR A 554 -3.43 -13.12 7.12
N ASN A 555 -4.03 -13.75 8.14
CA ASN A 555 -4.49 -15.13 8.07
C ASN A 555 -5.61 -15.32 7.03
N ALA A 556 -6.59 -14.41 7.00
CA ALA A 556 -7.71 -14.46 6.05
C ALA A 556 -7.25 -14.34 4.60
N ILE A 557 -6.40 -13.35 4.30
CA ILE A 557 -5.86 -13.12 2.95
C ILE A 557 -4.97 -14.30 2.52
N SER A 558 -4.16 -14.85 3.42
CA SER A 558 -3.36 -16.05 3.14
C SER A 558 -4.25 -17.23 2.69
N LYS A 559 -5.35 -17.49 3.40
CA LYS A 559 -6.32 -18.54 3.04
C LYS A 559 -7.04 -18.24 1.71
N ASP A 560 -7.38 -16.99 1.46
CA ASP A 560 -8.01 -16.56 0.19
C ASP A 560 -7.05 -16.72 -1.00
N MET A 561 -5.76 -16.46 -0.81
CA MET A 561 -4.72 -16.68 -1.81
C MET A 561 -4.51 -18.17 -2.13
N LEU A 562 -4.42 -19.02 -1.11
CA LEU A 562 -4.29 -20.47 -1.28
C LEU A 562 -5.51 -21.05 -2.03
N SER A 563 -6.70 -20.56 -1.71
CA SER A 563 -7.95 -20.93 -2.40
C SER A 563 -8.15 -20.25 -3.76
N ARG A 564 -7.17 -19.47 -4.25
CA ARG A 564 -7.11 -18.85 -5.58
C ARG A 564 -8.11 -17.72 -5.83
N TRP A 565 -8.60 -17.05 -4.80
CA TRP A 565 -9.47 -15.89 -4.96
C TRP A 565 -8.75 -14.71 -5.64
N THR A 566 -7.42 -14.66 -5.50
CA THR A 566 -6.54 -13.61 -6.04
C THR A 566 -5.98 -13.90 -7.43
N TYR A 567 -6.50 -14.91 -8.15
CA TYR A 567 -5.99 -15.28 -9.48
C TYR A 567 -5.95 -14.06 -10.44
N PRO A 568 -4.85 -13.78 -11.16
CA PRO A 568 -3.69 -14.65 -11.43
C PRO A 568 -2.54 -14.57 -10.40
N ILE A 569 -2.65 -13.73 -9.37
CA ILE A 569 -1.62 -13.56 -8.33
C ILE A 569 -1.78 -14.69 -7.31
N VAL A 570 -1.15 -15.83 -7.61
CA VAL A 570 -1.18 -17.06 -6.81
C VAL A 570 0.23 -17.66 -6.71
N PRO A 571 0.52 -18.50 -5.69
CA PRO A 571 1.87 -19.04 -5.50
C PRO A 571 2.42 -19.84 -6.70
N ASP A 572 1.57 -20.58 -7.41
CA ASP A 572 2.02 -21.37 -8.58
C ASP A 572 2.35 -20.53 -9.82
N SER A 573 2.02 -19.23 -9.80
CA SER A 573 2.47 -18.27 -10.82
C SER A 573 3.96 -17.95 -10.69
N ASN A 574 4.61 -18.32 -9.56
CA ASN A 574 6.05 -18.14 -9.32
C ASN A 574 6.51 -16.71 -9.61
N LEU A 575 5.95 -15.76 -8.85
CA LEU A 575 6.14 -14.34 -9.08
C LEU A 575 7.59 -13.92 -8.85
N GLN A 576 8.29 -14.49 -7.85
CA GLN A 576 9.70 -14.19 -7.64
C GLN A 576 10.61 -15.10 -8.45
N GLU A 577 11.78 -14.56 -8.81
CA GLU A 577 12.81 -15.34 -9.47
C GLU A 577 13.39 -16.37 -8.49
N GLY A 578 13.26 -17.65 -8.83
CA GLY A 578 13.68 -18.77 -7.98
C GLY A 578 12.52 -19.55 -7.38
N ASP A 579 11.30 -19.01 -7.42
CA ASP A 579 10.10 -19.73 -7.00
C ASP A 579 9.81 -20.89 -7.95
N SER A 580 9.46 -22.05 -7.40
CA SER A 580 9.17 -23.25 -8.19
C SER A 580 7.97 -24.07 -7.71
N TYR A 581 6.94 -23.37 -7.22
CA TYR A 581 5.68 -23.94 -6.77
C TYR A 581 4.92 -24.65 -7.89
N LYS A 582 4.40 -25.83 -7.55
CA LYS A 582 3.47 -26.62 -8.35
C LYS A 582 2.16 -26.77 -7.60
N TYR A 583 1.07 -26.57 -8.32
CA TYR A 583 -0.27 -26.79 -7.80
C TYR A 583 -0.68 -28.26 -7.86
N LEU A 584 -1.24 -28.74 -6.76
CA LEU A 584 -1.80 -30.08 -6.59
C LEU A 584 -3.27 -29.97 -6.12
N ARG A 585 -4.03 -31.06 -6.26
CA ARG A 585 -5.42 -31.12 -5.80
C ARG A 585 -5.52 -30.90 -4.29
N GLY A 586 -6.62 -30.31 -3.84
CA GLY A 586 -6.81 -29.91 -2.44
C GLY A 586 -6.14 -28.57 -2.10
N HIS A 587 -5.89 -27.71 -3.09
CA HIS A 587 -5.19 -26.44 -2.90
C HIS A 587 -3.81 -26.60 -2.25
N ILE A 588 -3.08 -27.64 -2.67
CA ILE A 588 -1.75 -27.93 -2.14
C ILE A 588 -0.70 -27.33 -3.08
N TYR A 589 0.21 -26.53 -2.55
CA TYR A 589 1.32 -25.91 -3.28
C TYR A 589 2.64 -26.50 -2.79
N LYS A 590 3.42 -27.05 -3.71
CA LYS A 590 4.70 -27.71 -3.39
C LYS A 590 5.82 -27.17 -4.27
N GLU A 591 6.88 -26.67 -3.64
CA GLU A 591 8.11 -26.27 -4.32
C GLU A 591 9.01 -27.46 -4.72
N GLN A 592 10.07 -27.20 -5.49
CA GLN A 592 11.10 -28.21 -5.75
C GLN A 592 11.92 -28.50 -4.48
N ASP A 593 12.56 -29.67 -4.43
CA ASP A 593 13.43 -30.10 -3.33
C ASP A 593 12.77 -30.21 -1.94
N VAL A 594 11.48 -30.56 -1.91
CA VAL A 594 10.75 -30.84 -0.66
C VAL A 594 10.71 -32.34 -0.37
N ILE A 595 11.24 -32.72 0.79
CA ILE A 595 11.32 -34.10 1.28
C ILE A 595 10.11 -34.38 2.17
N LEU A 596 9.28 -35.32 1.75
CA LEU A 596 8.09 -35.75 2.49
C LEU A 596 8.25 -37.22 2.88
N SER A 597 8.05 -37.53 4.17
CA SER A 597 7.90 -38.91 4.62
C SER A 597 6.64 -39.57 4.03
N ARG A 598 6.66 -40.90 3.87
CA ARG A 598 5.51 -41.69 3.35
C ARG A 598 4.28 -41.65 4.25
N SER A 599 4.45 -41.49 5.56
CA SER A 599 3.36 -41.47 6.53
C SER A 599 2.79 -40.07 6.78
N CYS A 600 3.34 -39.03 6.14
CA CYS A 600 2.85 -37.66 6.27
C CYS A 600 1.50 -37.50 5.56
N VAL A 601 0.57 -36.81 6.22
CA VAL A 601 -0.76 -36.49 5.70
C VAL A 601 -0.85 -34.98 5.49
N LEU A 602 -0.97 -34.59 4.23
CA LEU A 602 -1.26 -33.21 3.84
C LEU A 602 -2.78 -33.07 3.64
N GLY A 603 -3.39 -32.15 4.39
CA GLY A 603 -4.78 -31.74 4.28
C GLY A 603 -5.02 -30.77 3.13
N GLU A 604 -6.03 -29.92 3.28
CA GLU A 604 -6.39 -28.91 2.27
C GLU A 604 -5.71 -27.57 2.55
N ASN A 605 -5.55 -26.75 1.50
CA ASN A 605 -4.95 -25.41 1.56
C ASN A 605 -3.59 -25.42 2.27
N VAL A 606 -2.65 -26.22 1.77
CA VAL A 606 -1.31 -26.33 2.34
C VAL A 606 -0.26 -25.84 1.35
N GLN A 607 0.67 -25.01 1.80
CA GLN A 607 1.83 -24.61 1.02
C GLN A 607 3.13 -25.09 1.69
N ILE A 608 4.07 -25.60 0.89
CA ILE A 608 5.39 -26.05 1.36
C ILE A 608 6.48 -25.47 0.48
N GLY A 609 7.37 -24.68 1.08
CA GLY A 609 8.55 -24.08 0.46
C GLY A 609 9.71 -25.06 0.27
N SER A 610 10.65 -24.70 -0.60
CA SER A 610 11.81 -25.51 -1.02
C SER A 610 12.75 -25.85 0.14
N GLY A 611 13.37 -27.03 0.06
CA GLY A 611 14.39 -27.47 1.02
C GLY A 611 13.82 -27.84 2.39
N SER A 612 12.50 -27.93 2.52
CA SER A 612 11.83 -28.32 3.76
C SER A 612 11.72 -29.84 3.89
N GLU A 613 11.97 -30.34 5.09
CA GLU A 613 11.98 -31.76 5.44
C GLU A 613 10.84 -32.06 6.42
N ILE A 614 9.94 -32.97 6.04
CA ILE A 614 8.78 -33.34 6.85
C ILE A 614 8.89 -34.79 7.31
N GLY A 615 8.92 -34.97 8.63
CA GLY A 615 9.06 -36.25 9.32
C GLY A 615 7.85 -37.18 9.24
N GLU A 616 7.92 -38.29 9.97
CA GLU A 616 6.91 -39.34 9.97
C GLU A 616 5.64 -38.94 10.76
N ASN A 617 4.47 -39.40 10.31
CA ASN A 617 3.16 -39.19 10.95
C ASN A 617 2.78 -37.71 11.18
N VAL A 618 3.35 -36.80 10.39
CA VAL A 618 3.02 -35.38 10.46
C VAL A 618 1.68 -35.10 9.78
N LYS A 619 0.83 -34.27 10.39
CA LYS A 619 -0.44 -33.80 9.84
C LYS A 619 -0.40 -32.29 9.66
N ILE A 620 -0.67 -31.82 8.45
CA ILE A 620 -0.66 -30.37 8.12
C ILE A 620 -1.98 -30.01 7.45
N ASN A 621 -2.68 -28.99 7.96
CA ASN A 621 -3.95 -28.53 7.39
C ASN A 621 -4.06 -27.00 7.41
N ASN A 622 -4.58 -26.39 6.32
CA ASN A 622 -4.80 -24.95 6.21
C ASN A 622 -3.59 -24.08 6.63
N SER A 623 -2.38 -24.51 6.31
CA SER A 623 -1.14 -23.92 6.85
C SER A 623 -0.12 -23.63 5.76
N VAL A 624 0.67 -22.58 5.97
CA VAL A 624 1.76 -22.17 5.07
C VAL A 624 3.09 -22.50 5.74
N ILE A 625 3.91 -23.29 5.05
CA ILE A 625 5.26 -23.67 5.48
C ILE A 625 6.29 -22.98 4.60
N GLY A 626 7.22 -22.27 5.24
CA GLY A 626 8.35 -21.58 4.64
C GLY A 626 9.38 -22.50 4.01
N ARG A 627 10.51 -21.90 3.62
CA ARG A 627 11.66 -22.58 3.03
C ARG A 627 12.63 -23.07 4.10
N ARG A 628 13.29 -24.20 3.84
CA ARG A 628 14.31 -24.82 4.72
C ARG A 628 13.79 -25.11 6.14
N VAL A 629 12.50 -25.46 6.24
CA VAL A 629 11.86 -25.81 7.51
C VAL A 629 12.11 -27.29 7.82
N GLN A 630 12.46 -27.60 9.06
CA GLN A 630 12.65 -28.98 9.54
C GLN A 630 11.52 -29.34 10.50
N ILE A 631 10.72 -30.35 10.16
CA ILE A 631 9.60 -30.82 10.97
C ILE A 631 9.87 -32.27 11.42
N GLY A 632 9.89 -32.48 12.74
CA GLY A 632 10.09 -33.77 13.39
C GLY A 632 8.90 -34.74 13.23
N ALA A 633 8.99 -35.89 13.88
CA ALA A 633 7.95 -36.92 13.83
C ALA A 633 6.75 -36.59 14.75
N ASN A 634 5.57 -37.08 14.38
CA ASN A 634 4.33 -36.97 15.15
C ASN A 634 3.88 -35.52 15.44
N VAL A 635 4.16 -34.58 14.53
CA VAL A 635 3.76 -33.17 14.67
C VAL A 635 2.38 -32.93 14.04
N THR A 636 1.56 -32.10 14.66
CA THR A 636 0.28 -31.65 14.10
C THR A 636 0.26 -30.12 13.95
N ILE A 637 -0.02 -29.65 12.74
CA ILE A 637 -0.05 -28.23 12.38
C ILE A 637 -1.39 -27.89 11.75
N GLU A 638 -2.10 -26.93 12.34
CA GLU A 638 -3.41 -26.49 11.86
C GLU A 638 -3.49 -24.96 11.81
N GLY A 639 -3.95 -24.43 10.67
CA GLY A 639 -4.24 -23.00 10.50
C GLY A 639 -3.06 -22.03 10.69
N SER A 640 -1.82 -22.53 10.67
CA SER A 640 -0.63 -21.80 11.15
C SER A 640 0.28 -21.34 10.01
N HIS A 641 1.04 -20.27 10.25
CA HIS A 641 1.98 -19.70 9.29
C HIS A 641 3.39 -19.85 9.84
N ILE A 642 4.19 -20.70 9.18
CA ILE A 642 5.55 -21.01 9.57
C ILE A 642 6.49 -20.40 8.55
N TRP A 643 7.37 -19.49 8.96
CA TRP A 643 8.31 -18.82 8.07
C TRP A 643 9.57 -19.64 7.83
N ASP A 644 10.54 -19.04 7.14
CA ASP A 644 11.77 -19.69 6.72
C ASP A 644 12.67 -20.09 7.90
N ASP A 645 13.46 -21.16 7.70
CA ASP A 645 14.50 -21.62 8.64
C ASP A 645 13.98 -22.02 10.04
N VAL A 646 12.69 -22.36 10.15
CA VAL A 646 12.09 -22.83 11.41
C VAL A 646 12.40 -24.30 11.66
N LYS A 647 12.68 -24.67 12.91
CA LYS A 647 12.89 -26.06 13.35
C LYS A 647 11.84 -26.45 14.36
N ILE A 648 11.14 -27.55 14.10
CA ILE A 648 10.09 -28.09 14.95
C ILE A 648 10.48 -29.53 15.31
N SER A 649 10.75 -29.79 16.58
CA SER A 649 11.08 -31.12 17.09
C SER A 649 9.86 -32.04 17.18
N ALA A 650 10.08 -33.29 17.59
CA ALA A 650 9.03 -34.30 17.60
C ALA A 650 7.94 -34.02 18.66
N GLY A 651 6.70 -34.46 18.37
CA GLY A 651 5.59 -34.40 19.32
C GLY A 651 4.95 -33.03 19.51
N CYS A 652 5.29 -32.04 18.68
CA CYS A 652 4.71 -30.69 18.80
C CYS A 652 3.29 -30.57 18.23
N THR A 653 2.50 -29.68 18.81
CA THR A 653 1.18 -29.28 18.30
C THR A 653 1.12 -27.77 18.13
N ILE A 654 0.66 -27.32 16.95
CA ILE A 654 0.62 -25.89 16.60
C ILE A 654 -0.75 -25.58 15.99
N SER A 655 -1.47 -24.64 16.60
CA SER A 655 -2.80 -24.19 16.14
C SER A 655 -2.83 -22.69 15.93
N ASN A 656 -3.36 -22.24 14.77
CA ASN A 656 -3.62 -20.84 14.42
C ASN A 656 -2.51 -19.84 14.82
N SER A 657 -1.24 -20.22 14.70
CA SER A 657 -0.11 -19.41 15.20
C SER A 657 0.83 -18.97 14.10
N ILE A 658 1.59 -17.89 14.35
CA ILE A 658 2.62 -17.38 13.43
C ILE A 658 3.99 -17.62 14.05
N LEU A 659 4.83 -18.39 13.37
CA LEU A 659 6.21 -18.65 13.73
C LEU A 659 7.14 -17.88 12.77
N ALA A 660 7.84 -16.88 13.29
CA ALA A 660 8.78 -16.09 12.51
C ALA A 660 10.05 -16.88 12.14
N ALA A 661 10.92 -16.26 11.34
CA ALA A 661 12.08 -16.94 10.79
C ALA A 661 13.10 -17.31 11.89
N GLY A 662 13.66 -18.51 11.79
CA GLY A 662 14.68 -19.01 12.73
C GLY A 662 14.16 -19.45 14.10
N VAL A 663 12.85 -19.55 14.30
CA VAL A 663 12.25 -20.09 15.52
C VAL A 663 12.59 -21.57 15.69
N GLN A 664 12.84 -21.99 16.93
CA GLN A 664 13.12 -23.39 17.29
C GLN A 664 12.18 -23.85 18.39
N LEU A 665 11.44 -24.93 18.11
CA LEU A 665 10.58 -25.60 19.08
C LEU A 665 11.21 -26.95 19.45
N GLU A 666 11.48 -27.15 20.73
CA GLU A 666 11.99 -28.42 21.27
C GLU A 666 10.88 -29.48 21.40
N GLU A 667 11.21 -30.66 21.94
CA GLU A 667 10.29 -31.80 22.00
C GLU A 667 9.04 -31.52 22.87
N ASN A 668 7.90 -32.07 22.44
CA ASN A 668 6.60 -31.99 23.14
C ASN A 668 6.08 -30.58 23.43
N VAL A 669 6.39 -29.60 22.57
CA VAL A 669 5.87 -28.23 22.71
C VAL A 669 4.46 -28.11 22.13
N ALA A 670 3.55 -27.53 22.92
CA ALA A 670 2.19 -27.23 22.49
C ALA A 670 1.99 -25.71 22.37
N VAL A 671 1.81 -25.22 21.14
CA VAL A 671 1.51 -23.83 20.83
C VAL A 671 0.00 -23.70 20.58
N GLN A 672 -0.68 -23.06 21.53
CA GLN A 672 -2.12 -22.81 21.44
C GLN A 672 -2.47 -21.72 20.42
N GLU A 673 -3.75 -21.37 20.32
CA GLU A 673 -4.27 -20.48 19.27
C GLU A 673 -3.74 -19.04 19.37
N ASP A 674 -3.56 -18.42 18.20
CA ASP A 674 -3.19 -17.01 18.03
C ASP A 674 -1.89 -16.59 18.74
N CYS A 675 -0.95 -17.52 18.92
CA CYS A 675 0.38 -17.21 19.42
C CYS A 675 1.26 -16.62 18.33
N LEU A 676 2.10 -15.66 18.72
CA LEU A 676 3.03 -14.95 17.84
C LEU A 676 4.46 -15.10 18.36
N LEU A 677 5.27 -15.92 17.67
CA LEU A 677 6.68 -16.10 18.02
C LEU A 677 7.55 -15.26 17.08
N SER A 678 8.24 -14.26 17.62
CA SER A 678 9.16 -13.40 16.86
C SER A 678 10.45 -14.14 16.44
N TYR A 679 11.32 -13.44 15.71
CA TYR A 679 12.52 -14.01 15.10
C TYR A 679 13.46 -14.64 16.12
N TYR A 680 14.01 -15.81 15.78
CA TYR A 680 15.01 -16.53 16.57
C TYR A 680 14.62 -16.88 18.02
N VAL A 681 13.31 -16.95 18.33
CA VAL A 681 12.80 -17.42 19.62
C VAL A 681 13.02 -18.94 19.73
N VAL A 682 13.48 -19.39 20.90
CA VAL A 682 13.66 -20.81 21.21
C VAL A 682 12.73 -21.18 22.35
N VAL A 683 11.86 -22.17 22.14
CA VAL A 683 10.96 -22.71 23.17
C VAL A 683 11.52 -24.04 23.65
N GLY A 684 11.78 -24.15 24.94
CA GLY A 684 12.31 -25.33 25.60
C GLY A 684 11.34 -26.52 25.60
N PRO A 685 11.82 -27.72 25.99
CA PRO A 685 11.04 -28.95 25.92
C PRO A 685 9.90 -28.99 26.95
N ASP A 686 8.84 -29.73 26.64
CA ASP A 686 7.68 -29.97 27.51
C ASP A 686 6.92 -28.70 27.95
N VAL A 687 6.95 -27.65 27.12
CA VAL A 687 6.28 -26.37 27.38
C VAL A 687 4.95 -26.27 26.62
N THR A 688 3.92 -25.74 27.29
CA THR A 688 2.65 -25.36 26.66
C THR A 688 2.50 -23.84 26.73
N LEU A 689 2.44 -23.19 25.56
CA LEU A 689 2.21 -21.75 25.48
C LEU A 689 0.71 -21.46 25.56
N PRO A 690 0.26 -20.54 26.44
CA PRO A 690 -1.13 -20.14 26.51
C PRO A 690 -1.55 -19.37 25.24
N PRO A 691 -2.86 -19.25 24.95
CA PRO A 691 -3.32 -18.60 23.73
C PRO A 691 -3.03 -17.10 23.78
N HIS A 692 -2.85 -16.47 22.61
CA HIS A 692 -2.51 -15.03 22.46
C HIS A 692 -1.14 -14.62 23.03
N THR A 693 -0.25 -15.57 23.29
CA THR A 693 1.09 -15.25 23.78
C THR A 693 1.94 -14.67 22.65
N LYS A 694 2.49 -13.47 22.86
CA LYS A 694 3.51 -12.85 21.99
C LYS A 694 4.88 -13.04 22.63
N LEU A 695 5.82 -13.68 21.94
CA LEU A 695 7.21 -13.83 22.40
C LEU A 695 8.17 -13.06 21.51
N THR A 696 9.11 -12.37 22.12
CA THR A 696 10.19 -11.64 21.46
C THR A 696 11.55 -11.97 22.07
N ARG A 697 12.64 -11.75 21.33
CA ARG A 697 13.99 -11.80 21.89
C ARG A 697 14.47 -10.44 22.39
N HIS A 698 13.77 -9.37 22.03
CA HIS A 698 14.09 -8.00 22.45
C HIS A 698 13.64 -7.79 23.89
N THR A 699 14.48 -7.17 24.72
CA THR A 699 14.11 -6.69 26.05
C THR A 699 13.48 -5.30 25.94
N GLU A 700 12.39 -5.05 26.67
CA GLU A 700 11.59 -3.80 26.67
C GLU A 700 12.33 -2.56 27.27
N SER A 701 13.65 -2.45 27.09
CA SER A 701 14.42 -1.25 27.45
C SER A 701 15.25 -0.76 26.26
N MET A 702 14.57 -0.37 25.19
CA MET A 702 15.17 0.43 24.11
C MET A 702 14.28 1.64 23.81
N THR A 703 14.18 2.56 24.77
CA THR A 703 13.86 3.95 24.45
C THR A 703 14.96 4.52 23.55
N ALA A 704 14.53 5.23 22.51
CA ALA A 704 15.33 5.71 21.40
C ALA A 704 16.59 6.48 21.82
N THR A 705 17.73 5.80 21.91
CA THR A 705 19.05 6.43 21.73
C THR A 705 20.02 5.40 21.15
N GLN A 706 20.67 5.78 20.05
CA GLN A 706 21.72 5.02 19.40
C GLN A 706 22.91 4.78 20.36
N ASP A 707 23.61 3.68 20.11
CA ASP A 707 24.91 3.27 20.67
C ASP A 707 24.91 2.48 22.00
N LYS A 708 24.97 1.13 21.91
CA LYS A 708 26.17 0.34 22.27
C LYS A 708 25.92 -1.18 22.27
N LYS A 709 26.89 -1.87 21.65
CA LYS A 709 27.45 -3.21 21.91
C LYS A 709 26.55 -4.29 22.55
N GLU A 710 26.37 -5.35 21.78
CA GLU A 710 26.23 -6.74 22.21
C GLU A 710 27.01 -7.03 23.51
N SER A 711 26.30 -7.09 24.64
CA SER A 711 26.77 -7.73 25.85
C SER A 711 25.94 -9.00 26.07
N LEU A 712 26.67 -10.11 26.13
CA LEU A 712 26.18 -11.47 26.35
C LEU A 712 25.43 -11.61 27.69
N ASP A 713 24.50 -12.57 27.69
CA ASP A 713 23.69 -13.11 28.79
C ASP A 713 22.56 -12.20 29.30
N HIS A 714 21.42 -12.27 28.61
CA HIS A 714 20.12 -11.81 29.15
C HIS A 714 19.42 -12.97 29.87
N ASP A 715 18.97 -12.72 31.10
CA ASP A 715 18.09 -13.62 31.85
C ASP A 715 16.74 -13.72 31.14
N TYR A 716 16.56 -14.76 30.33
CA TYR A 716 15.28 -15.08 29.70
C TYR A 716 14.30 -15.63 30.73
N ASP A 717 13.00 -15.42 30.52
CA ASP A 717 11.97 -15.97 31.39
C ASP A 717 11.86 -17.50 31.21
N GLN A 718 12.68 -18.22 31.98
CA GLN A 718 12.76 -19.68 31.98
C GLN A 718 11.48 -20.32 32.55
N THR A 719 10.61 -19.56 33.23
CA THR A 719 9.41 -20.10 33.85
C THR A 719 8.32 -20.40 32.83
N LEU A 720 8.20 -19.57 31.79
CA LEU A 720 7.23 -19.77 30.71
C LEU A 720 7.81 -20.54 29.52
N ILE A 721 9.08 -20.29 29.16
CA ILE A 721 9.68 -20.79 27.90
C ILE A 721 10.46 -22.10 28.14
N GLY A 722 10.55 -22.56 29.39
CA GLY A 722 11.19 -23.80 29.76
C GLY A 722 12.72 -23.75 29.78
N VAL A 723 13.33 -24.88 30.13
CA VAL A 723 14.79 -25.01 30.25
C VAL A 723 15.44 -24.78 28.87
N ASN A 724 16.46 -23.92 28.82
CA ASN A 724 17.13 -23.46 27.58
C ASN A 724 16.29 -22.58 26.65
N GLY A 725 15.09 -22.18 27.07
CA GLY A 725 14.26 -21.22 26.34
C GLY A 725 14.94 -19.86 26.18
N LYS A 726 14.77 -19.24 25.01
CA LYS A 726 15.27 -17.90 24.70
C LYS A 726 14.14 -17.05 24.15
N GLY A 727 13.62 -16.19 25.01
CA GLY A 727 12.60 -15.20 24.69
C GLY A 727 12.09 -14.52 25.94
N ASN A 728 11.36 -13.44 25.75
CA ASN A 728 10.59 -12.73 26.75
C ASN A 728 9.16 -12.57 26.22
N ILE A 729 8.20 -12.49 27.14
CA ILE A 729 6.84 -12.09 26.79
C ILE A 729 6.89 -10.64 26.31
N TRP A 730 6.20 -10.36 25.21
CA TRP A 730 5.95 -9.00 24.77
C TRP A 730 4.62 -8.56 25.35
N GLU A 731 4.65 -7.59 26.25
CA GLU A 731 3.45 -6.90 26.70
C GLU A 731 3.30 -5.62 25.88
N ASP A 732 2.11 -5.38 25.32
CA ASP A 732 1.81 -4.11 24.64
C ASP A 732 1.70 -3.00 25.71
N THR A 733 2.82 -2.61 26.28
CA THR A 733 2.95 -1.53 27.28
C THR A 733 3.63 -0.35 26.59
N GLU A 734 3.13 0.87 26.88
CA GLU A 734 3.51 2.17 26.30
C GLU A 734 2.68 2.66 25.09
N LEU A 735 1.41 2.94 25.34
CA LEU A 735 0.78 4.12 24.73
C LEU A 735 0.63 5.16 25.85
N PHE A 736 1.30 6.31 25.72
CA PHE A 736 1.14 7.46 26.61
C PHE A 736 -0.28 8.02 26.46
N VAL A 737 -1.25 7.44 27.16
CA VAL A 737 -2.63 7.89 27.23
C VAL A 737 -3.13 7.70 28.65
N ASP A 738 -4.00 8.59 29.12
CA ASP A 738 -4.59 8.56 30.46
C ASP A 738 -5.10 7.15 30.87
N ASP A 739 -5.07 6.83 32.17
CA ASP A 739 -5.31 5.48 32.73
C ASP A 739 -6.65 4.81 32.29
N GLN A 740 -7.63 5.59 31.83
CA GLN A 740 -8.87 5.06 31.27
C GLN A 740 -8.73 4.62 29.80
N ASP A 741 -7.95 5.34 29.01
CA ASP A 741 -7.68 5.03 27.60
C ASP A 741 -6.63 3.93 27.43
N PHE A 742 -5.73 3.75 28.40
CA PHE A 742 -4.76 2.64 28.38
C PHE A 742 -5.46 1.28 28.35
N ARG A 743 -6.48 1.08 29.20
CA ARG A 743 -7.28 -0.16 29.21
C ARG A 743 -8.05 -0.36 27.90
N ASN A 744 -8.63 0.72 27.36
CA ASN A 744 -9.33 0.68 26.09
C ASN A 744 -8.40 0.35 24.91
N ALA A 745 -7.17 0.86 24.92
CA ALA A 745 -6.14 0.60 23.93
C ALA A 745 -5.62 -0.85 24.00
N GLN A 746 -5.43 -1.39 25.20
CA GLN A 746 -5.03 -2.79 25.39
C GLN A 746 -6.11 -3.76 24.89
N ILE A 747 -7.39 -3.50 25.20
CA ILE A 747 -8.53 -4.30 24.72
C ILE A 747 -8.68 -4.16 23.19
N ALA A 748 -8.47 -2.95 22.65
CA ALA A 748 -8.47 -2.73 21.21
C ALA A 748 -7.36 -3.54 20.51
N SER A 749 -6.13 -3.54 21.04
CA SER A 749 -5.01 -4.35 20.52
C SER A 749 -5.37 -5.83 20.47
N LEU A 750 -5.84 -6.39 21.59
CA LEU A 750 -6.24 -7.79 21.70
C LEU A 750 -7.35 -8.18 20.72
N ALA A 751 -8.30 -7.27 20.46
CA ALA A 751 -9.38 -7.53 19.53
C ALA A 751 -8.95 -7.54 18.05
N TYR A 752 -7.81 -6.93 17.71
CA TYR A 752 -7.19 -7.08 16.39
C TYR A 752 -6.38 -8.37 16.24
N ASP A 753 -5.99 -8.98 17.37
CA ASP A 753 -5.19 -10.20 17.42
C ASP A 753 -6.06 -11.47 17.48
N LEU A 754 -7.26 -11.40 18.07
CA LEU A 754 -8.12 -12.57 18.32
C LEU A 754 -8.90 -13.05 17.08
N SER A 755 -8.51 -14.16 16.47
CA SER A 755 -9.13 -14.68 15.23
C SER A 755 -10.59 -15.15 15.37
N THR A 756 -11.09 -15.30 16.60
CA THR A 756 -12.38 -15.93 16.92
C THR A 756 -13.45 -15.00 17.51
N VAL A 757 -13.26 -13.67 17.53
CA VAL A 757 -14.35 -12.76 17.94
C VAL A 757 -15.42 -12.69 16.86
N THR A 758 -16.41 -13.58 16.93
CA THR A 758 -17.73 -13.36 16.35
C THR A 758 -18.62 -12.80 17.45
N LEU A 759 -18.89 -11.49 17.43
CA LEU A 759 -19.93 -10.89 18.25
C LEU A 759 -21.29 -11.37 17.73
N THR A 760 -21.81 -12.47 18.28
CA THR A 760 -23.22 -12.82 18.11
C THR A 760 -24.06 -11.79 18.85
N ASP A 761 -25.06 -11.23 18.15
CA ASP A 761 -26.02 -10.25 18.69
C ASP A 761 -26.90 -10.83 19.81
N SER A 762 -26.81 -12.13 20.04
CA SER A 762 -27.35 -12.84 21.20
C SER A 762 -26.38 -12.70 22.37
N GLY A 763 -26.78 -11.85 23.33
CA GLY A 763 -26.09 -11.62 24.59
C GLY A 763 -25.51 -12.89 25.19
N SER A 764 -24.18 -12.97 25.16
CA SER A 764 -23.39 -13.86 26.00
C SER A 764 -22.19 -13.04 26.43
N GLU A 765 -22.04 -12.94 27.74
CA GLU A 765 -21.06 -12.15 28.45
C GLU A 765 -19.64 -12.44 27.93
N ALA A 766 -18.99 -11.41 27.38
CA ALA A 766 -17.54 -11.33 27.46
C ALA A 766 -17.22 -11.05 28.93
N SER A 767 -17.12 -12.11 29.73
CA SER A 767 -16.82 -12.07 31.15
C SER A 767 -15.34 -11.79 31.36
N VAL A 768 -14.89 -10.58 31.01
CA VAL A 768 -13.61 -10.04 31.47
C VAL A 768 -13.83 -8.56 31.77
N ILE A 769 -13.96 -8.28 33.07
CA ILE A 769 -13.88 -6.97 33.75
C ILE A 769 -15.19 -6.17 33.82
N SER A 770 -15.91 -6.44 34.91
CA SER A 770 -16.76 -5.48 35.60
C SER A 770 -15.90 -4.35 36.18
N GLY A 771 -16.10 -3.12 35.72
CA GLY A 771 -15.48 -1.92 36.29
C GLY A 771 -16.10 -0.66 35.70
N SER A 772 -17.19 -0.20 36.32
CA SER A 772 -17.84 1.11 36.15
C SER A 772 -17.95 1.64 34.72
N SER A 773 -19.04 1.31 34.04
CA SER A 773 -19.55 2.12 32.93
C SER A 773 -19.97 3.48 33.47
N ILE A 774 -19.17 4.52 33.19
CA ILE A 774 -19.65 5.90 33.19
C ILE A 774 -20.64 5.99 32.02
N SER A 775 -21.89 6.27 32.36
CA SER A 775 -22.93 6.61 31.42
C SER A 775 -22.66 8.03 30.91
N ASP A 776 -22.10 8.14 29.70
CA ASP A 776 -22.27 9.33 28.88
C ASP A 776 -23.71 9.34 28.35
N ASP A 777 -24.66 9.56 29.26
CA ASP A 777 -25.96 10.13 28.91
C ASP A 777 -25.76 11.65 28.96
N ASP A 778 -25.29 12.21 27.84
CA ASP A 778 -25.53 13.61 27.53
C ASP A 778 -27.03 13.77 27.25
N ASP A 779 -27.79 13.83 28.34
CA ASP A 779 -29.15 14.33 28.35
C ASP A 779 -29.08 15.81 27.96
N TYR A 780 -29.64 16.13 26.80
CA TYR A 780 -29.99 17.51 26.44
C TYR A 780 -31.17 17.95 27.32
N GLY A 781 -30.89 18.09 28.61
CA GLY A 781 -31.74 18.66 29.64
C GLY A 781 -31.19 20.02 30.03
N ASP A 782 -31.97 21.06 29.74
CA ASP A 782 -31.73 22.47 30.03
C ASP A 782 -31.73 22.75 31.54
N THR A 783 -30.73 22.24 32.27
CA THR A 783 -30.56 22.47 33.72
C THR A 783 -29.34 23.36 33.99
N ASN A 784 -29.64 24.60 34.37
CA ASN A 784 -28.81 25.66 34.95
C ASN A 784 -27.48 25.98 34.24
N SER A 785 -27.55 26.83 33.21
CA SER A 785 -26.39 27.51 32.58
C SER A 785 -25.44 28.16 33.59
N THR A 786 -25.95 28.62 34.73
CA THR A 786 -25.18 29.21 35.83
C THR A 786 -24.37 28.20 36.64
N GLU A 787 -24.89 26.99 36.88
CA GLU A 787 -24.15 25.95 37.62
C GLU A 787 -23.04 25.34 36.77
N ASN A 788 -23.28 25.16 35.47
CA ASN A 788 -22.25 24.73 34.52
C ASN A 788 -21.14 25.78 34.40
N PHE A 789 -21.48 27.07 34.43
CA PHE A 789 -20.51 28.17 34.40
C PHE A 789 -19.62 28.20 35.65
N SER A 790 -20.21 28.11 36.86
CA SER A 790 -19.42 28.13 38.10
C SER A 790 -18.42 26.97 38.16
N ARG A 791 -18.83 25.78 37.71
CA ARG A 791 -17.97 24.60 37.66
C ARG A 791 -16.81 24.77 36.67
N GLU A 792 -17.05 25.36 35.51
CA GLU A 792 -16.00 25.63 34.50
C GLU A 792 -14.99 26.67 34.97
N VAL A 793 -15.47 27.72 35.66
CA VAL A 793 -14.61 28.73 36.29
C VAL A 793 -13.77 28.14 37.41
N GLU A 794 -14.34 27.31 38.29
CA GLU A 794 -13.60 26.59 39.34
C GLU A 794 -12.51 25.69 38.77
N GLN A 795 -12.82 24.90 37.73
CA GLN A 795 -11.84 24.05 37.05
C GLN A 795 -10.70 24.86 36.42
N THR A 796 -11.02 25.99 35.81
CA THR A 796 -10.03 26.89 35.21
C THR A 796 -9.09 27.48 36.27
N LEU A 797 -9.65 27.87 37.42
CA LEU A 797 -8.88 28.37 38.55
C LEU A 797 -8.02 27.28 39.19
N ASP A 798 -8.56 26.08 39.41
CA ASP A 798 -7.81 24.94 39.94
C ASP A 798 -6.62 24.57 39.05
N ARG A 799 -6.81 24.59 37.72
CA ARG A 799 -5.71 24.43 36.75
C ARG A 799 -4.68 25.54 36.91
N ALA A 800 -5.12 26.80 36.95
CA ALA A 800 -4.24 27.95 37.12
C ALA A 800 -3.42 27.90 38.42
N PHE A 801 -4.02 27.38 39.51
CA PHE A 801 -3.38 27.20 40.80
C PHE A 801 -2.35 26.07 40.80
N ASN A 802 -2.70 24.91 40.21
CA ASN A 802 -1.83 23.74 40.14
C ASN A 802 -0.64 23.93 39.18
N GLU A 803 -0.89 24.52 38.01
CA GLU A 803 0.12 24.76 36.96
C GLU A 803 0.92 26.06 37.17
N ASN A 804 0.57 26.85 38.20
CA ASN A 804 1.19 28.14 38.53
C ASN A 804 1.18 29.16 37.38
N HIS A 805 0.01 29.37 36.77
CA HIS A 805 -0.17 30.38 35.72
C HIS A 805 0.09 31.80 36.22
N SER A 806 0.41 32.70 35.29
CA SER A 806 0.44 34.13 35.58
C SER A 806 -0.98 34.67 35.73
N VAL A 807 -1.15 35.70 36.57
CA VAL A 807 -2.44 36.36 36.80
C VAL A 807 -3.04 36.90 35.48
N GLU A 808 -2.20 37.28 34.52
CA GLU A 808 -2.66 37.79 33.22
C GLU A 808 -3.31 36.72 32.36
N ILE A 809 -2.73 35.52 32.32
CA ILE A 809 -3.28 34.37 31.59
C ILE A 809 -4.60 33.93 32.23
N ALA A 810 -4.63 33.81 33.57
CA ALA A 810 -5.86 33.47 34.30
C ALA A 810 -6.97 34.51 34.07
N ALA A 811 -6.64 35.81 34.10
CA ALA A 811 -7.61 36.86 33.81
C ALA A 811 -8.12 36.83 32.36
N LEU A 812 -7.26 36.48 31.39
CA LEU A 812 -7.67 36.33 30.00
C LEU A 812 -8.64 35.16 29.84
N GLU A 813 -8.33 34.00 30.42
CA GLU A 813 -9.18 32.80 30.37
C GLU A 813 -10.56 33.06 31.00
N LEU A 814 -10.60 33.66 32.19
CA LEU A 814 -11.86 34.02 32.86
C LEU A 814 -12.69 35.04 32.07
N ASN A 815 -12.04 36.04 31.45
CA ASN A 815 -12.74 36.99 30.60
C ASN A 815 -13.29 36.33 29.33
N THR A 816 -12.55 35.39 28.73
CA THR A 816 -13.04 34.63 27.57
C THR A 816 -14.21 33.74 27.94
N LEU A 817 -14.17 33.07 29.09
CA LEU A 817 -15.29 32.26 29.62
C LEU A 817 -16.54 33.12 29.84
N ARG A 818 -16.38 34.28 30.47
CA ARG A 818 -17.49 35.24 30.66
C ARG A 818 -18.08 35.72 29.34
N MET A 819 -17.24 36.02 28.34
CA MET A 819 -17.72 36.41 27.02
C MET A 819 -18.45 35.27 26.30
N ALA A 820 -18.00 34.02 26.49
CA ALA A 820 -18.66 32.84 25.93
C ALA A 820 -20.02 32.55 26.57
N THR A 821 -20.14 32.72 27.90
CA THR A 821 -21.38 32.46 28.65
C THR A 821 -22.28 33.69 28.82
N ASN A 822 -21.84 34.86 28.35
CA ASN A 822 -22.52 36.15 28.47
C ASN A 822 -22.91 36.48 29.94
N THR A 823 -22.04 36.14 30.89
CA THR A 823 -22.23 36.38 32.32
C THR A 823 -21.73 37.75 32.75
N THR A 824 -22.16 38.21 33.93
CA THR A 824 -21.75 39.52 34.45
C THR A 824 -20.44 39.40 35.25
N PHE A 825 -19.77 40.54 35.47
CA PHE A 825 -18.59 40.58 36.35
C PHE A 825 -18.93 40.22 37.80
N HIS A 826 -20.17 40.49 38.24
CA HIS A 826 -20.66 40.04 39.54
C HIS A 826 -20.61 38.52 39.65
N ASP A 827 -21.17 37.81 38.67
CA ASP A 827 -21.21 36.34 38.66
C ASP A 827 -19.80 35.74 38.70
N LEU A 828 -18.84 36.30 37.94
CA LEU A 828 -17.44 35.91 38.03
C LEU A 828 -16.85 36.11 39.44
N ARG A 829 -17.08 37.27 40.07
CA ARG A 829 -16.59 37.54 41.43
C ARG A 829 -17.16 36.55 42.43
N THR A 830 -18.43 36.16 42.28
CA THR A 830 -19.09 35.19 43.18
C THR A 830 -18.45 33.80 43.18
N VAL A 831 -17.65 33.47 42.15
CA VAL A 831 -16.94 32.19 42.06
C VAL A 831 -15.44 32.38 42.31
N VAL A 832 -14.81 33.36 41.66
CA VAL A 832 -13.35 33.59 41.72
C VAL A 832 -12.87 33.94 43.13
N ILE A 833 -13.60 34.82 43.84
CA ILE A 833 -13.21 35.24 45.18
C ILE A 833 -13.26 34.04 46.16
N PRO A 834 -14.37 33.27 46.23
CA PRO A 834 -14.40 32.01 46.97
C PRO A 834 -13.26 31.03 46.64
N SER A 835 -13.00 30.76 45.35
CA SER A 835 -11.97 29.80 44.96
C SER A 835 -10.56 30.22 45.39
N ILE A 836 -10.25 31.53 45.36
CA ILE A 836 -8.98 32.06 45.87
C ILE A 836 -8.91 31.91 47.39
N LEU A 837 -10.00 32.21 48.11
CA LEU A 837 -10.05 32.10 49.57
C LEU A 837 -9.97 30.64 50.05
N ASP A 838 -10.47 29.69 49.26
CA ASP A 838 -10.42 28.25 49.55
C ASP A 838 -9.00 27.68 49.56
N LEU A 839 -8.04 28.34 48.91
CA LEU A 839 -6.62 27.97 48.96
C LEU A 839 -5.95 28.27 50.30
N VAL A 840 -6.57 29.08 51.16
CA VAL A 840 -5.99 29.52 52.42
C VAL A 840 -6.03 28.38 53.46
N LYS A 841 -4.86 28.02 54.00
CA LYS A 841 -4.75 26.99 55.04
C LYS A 841 -5.08 27.57 56.42
N ILE A 842 -6.08 26.98 57.07
CA ILE A 842 -6.62 27.44 58.38
C ILE A 842 -5.57 27.33 59.52
N GLU A 843 -4.61 26.40 59.44
CA GLU A 843 -3.58 26.19 60.49
C GLU A 843 -2.59 27.36 60.66
N LYS A 844 -2.38 28.18 59.62
CA LYS A 844 -1.49 29.35 59.61
C LYS A 844 -2.12 30.52 58.86
N LEU A 845 -3.23 31.03 59.40
CA LEU A 845 -4.08 32.02 58.73
C LEU A 845 -3.30 33.23 58.19
N ASN A 846 -2.52 33.93 59.03
CA ASN A 846 -1.88 35.20 58.62
C ASN A 846 -0.80 35.03 57.54
N GLU A 847 0.01 33.96 57.62
CA GLU A 847 1.07 33.68 56.64
C GLU A 847 0.46 33.21 55.32
N SER A 848 -0.50 32.28 55.38
CA SER A 848 -1.16 31.72 54.20
C SER A 848 -2.00 32.75 53.45
N VAL A 849 -2.70 33.64 54.15
CA VAL A 849 -3.50 34.72 53.52
C VAL A 849 -2.59 35.69 52.77
N LYS A 850 -1.44 36.07 53.34
CA LYS A 850 -0.45 36.93 52.68
C LYS A 850 0.14 36.27 51.43
N GLU A 851 0.50 34.99 51.51
CA GLU A 851 1.07 34.27 50.35
C GLU A 851 0.08 34.15 49.19
N VAL A 852 -1.17 33.78 49.48
CA VAL A 852 -2.22 33.58 48.46
C VAL A 852 -2.64 34.92 47.85
N LEU A 853 -2.92 35.95 48.65
CA LEU A 853 -3.39 37.24 48.14
C LEU A 853 -2.27 38.08 47.52
N ASN A 854 -1.00 37.94 47.92
CA ASN A 854 0.11 38.58 47.17
C ASN A 854 0.26 38.02 45.76
N LYS A 855 -0.10 36.75 45.55
CA LYS A 855 -0.03 36.13 44.24
C LYS A 855 -1.30 36.34 43.42
N TRP A 856 -2.48 36.15 44.01
CA TRP A 856 -3.76 36.11 43.31
C TRP A 856 -4.68 37.31 43.59
N GLY A 857 -4.34 38.18 44.54
CA GLY A 857 -5.06 39.44 44.79
C GLY A 857 -5.19 40.31 43.54
N PRO A 858 -4.13 40.50 42.73
CA PRO A 858 -4.23 41.27 41.48
C PRO A 858 -5.24 40.69 40.46
N LEU A 859 -5.62 39.40 40.57
CA LEU A 859 -6.67 38.81 39.74
C LEU A 859 -8.05 39.38 40.10
N ILE A 860 -8.31 39.58 41.40
CA ILE A 860 -9.53 40.21 41.92
C ILE A 860 -9.60 41.67 41.45
N GLY A 861 -8.48 42.39 41.49
CA GLY A 861 -8.40 43.77 40.97
C GLY A 861 -8.75 43.89 39.49
N LYS A 862 -8.40 42.89 38.66
CA LYS A 862 -8.79 42.87 37.23
C LYS A 862 -10.28 42.61 36.99
N LEU A 863 -11.02 42.15 38.00
CA LEU A 863 -12.48 41.93 37.94
C LEU A 863 -13.28 43.11 38.47
N ILE A 864 -12.61 44.16 38.96
CA ILE A 864 -13.21 45.37 39.50
C ILE A 864 -12.97 46.49 38.48
N LEU A 865 -14.04 47.09 37.97
CA LEU A 865 -13.96 48.19 36.99
C LEU A 865 -14.55 49.51 37.51
N SER A 866 -15.42 49.43 38.52
CA SER A 866 -16.12 50.57 39.12
C SER A 866 -16.09 50.52 40.64
N GLU A 867 -16.34 51.66 41.29
CA GLU A 867 -16.47 51.75 42.76
C GLU A 867 -17.57 50.82 43.31
N ALA A 868 -18.68 50.68 42.59
CA ALA A 868 -19.75 49.74 42.94
C ALA A 868 -19.30 48.27 42.90
N ASP A 869 -18.34 47.91 42.04
CA ASP A 869 -17.77 46.57 41.99
C ASP A 869 -16.86 46.27 43.19
N GLN A 870 -16.23 47.29 43.78
CA GLN A 870 -15.42 47.15 44.99
C GLN A 870 -16.32 46.76 46.18
N VAL A 871 -17.45 47.46 46.36
CA VAL A 871 -18.45 47.15 47.39
C VAL A 871 -19.05 45.76 47.18
N ASP A 872 -19.28 45.37 45.93
CA ASP A 872 -19.75 44.03 45.58
C ASP A 872 -18.72 42.94 45.93
N ALA A 873 -17.43 43.14 45.63
CA ALA A 873 -16.36 42.22 46.01
C ALA A 873 -16.27 42.02 47.54
N LEU A 874 -16.48 43.07 48.32
CA LEU A 874 -16.57 43.02 49.78
C LEU A 874 -17.77 42.20 50.25
N ASN A 875 -18.94 42.40 49.64
CA ASN A 875 -20.16 41.62 49.94
C ASN A 875 -19.98 40.12 49.62
N VAL A 876 -19.36 39.79 48.49
CA VAL A 876 -19.06 38.40 48.10
C VAL A 876 -18.08 37.76 49.09
N SER A 877 -17.02 38.47 49.47
CA SER A 877 -16.03 38.00 50.45
C SER A 877 -16.67 37.74 51.81
N GLN A 878 -17.52 38.64 52.29
CA GLN A 878 -18.29 38.47 53.53
C GLN A 878 -19.25 37.28 53.43
N GLY A 879 -19.97 37.16 52.31
CA GLY A 879 -20.91 36.06 52.07
C GLY A 879 -20.25 34.68 52.04
N HIS A 880 -19.03 34.58 51.52
CA HIS A 880 -18.25 33.35 51.54
C HIS A 880 -17.79 32.99 52.96
N CYS A 881 -17.20 33.92 53.69
CA CYS A 881 -16.78 33.72 55.09
C CYS A 881 -17.97 33.32 55.99
N ALA A 882 -19.16 33.86 55.73
CA ALA A 882 -20.38 33.51 56.44
C ALA A 882 -20.96 32.12 56.11
N LYS A 883 -20.63 31.53 54.94
CA LYS A 883 -21.09 30.20 54.52
C LYS A 883 -20.28 29.06 55.13
N LYS A 884 -18.98 29.27 55.37
CA LYS A 884 -18.03 28.22 55.83
C LYS A 884 -17.76 28.20 57.33
N ASP A 885 -18.46 29.01 58.13
CA ASP A 885 -18.18 29.20 59.58
C ASP A 885 -16.68 29.45 59.85
N CYS A 886 -16.04 30.26 59.00
CA CYS A 886 -14.61 30.58 59.10
C CYS A 886 -14.30 31.51 60.28
N ASP A 887 -13.06 31.47 60.79
CA ASP A 887 -12.58 32.41 61.81
C ASP A 887 -12.79 33.86 61.32
N PRO A 888 -13.48 34.74 62.09
CA PRO A 888 -13.75 36.12 61.68
C PRO A 888 -12.49 36.91 61.24
N LYS A 889 -11.32 36.49 61.71
CA LYS A 889 -10.02 37.06 61.32
C LYS A 889 -9.69 36.88 59.84
N LEU A 890 -10.25 35.89 59.14
CA LEU A 890 -10.00 35.67 57.71
C LEU A 890 -10.49 36.88 56.89
N LEU A 891 -11.69 37.36 57.19
CA LEU A 891 -12.27 38.52 56.50
C LEU A 891 -11.46 39.79 56.78
N PHE A 892 -11.05 40.00 58.04
CA PHE A 892 -10.19 41.11 58.44
C PHE A 892 -8.87 41.15 57.62
N TRP A 893 -8.14 40.04 57.56
CA TRP A 893 -6.87 40.00 56.83
C TRP A 893 -7.04 40.10 55.31
N THR A 894 -8.14 39.57 54.77
CA THR A 894 -8.46 39.68 53.34
C THR A 894 -8.69 41.14 52.95
N ILE A 895 -9.58 41.85 53.65
CA ILE A 895 -9.90 43.26 53.35
C ILE A 895 -8.68 44.14 53.56
N ARG A 896 -7.93 43.94 54.65
CA ARG A 896 -6.70 44.69 54.92
C ARG A 896 -5.67 44.53 53.80
N LEU A 897 -5.46 43.32 53.27
CA LEU A 897 -4.48 43.10 52.20
C LEU A 897 -4.95 43.60 50.84
N LEU A 898 -6.27 43.54 50.55
CA LEU A 898 -6.81 44.15 49.34
C LEU A 898 -6.66 45.68 49.37
N TYR A 899 -6.78 46.30 50.55
CA TYR A 899 -6.44 47.71 50.77
C TYR A 899 -4.93 47.98 50.63
N GLU A 900 -4.06 47.19 51.28
CA GLU A 900 -2.59 47.33 51.16
C GLU A 900 -2.06 47.14 49.72
N GLN A 901 -2.84 46.51 48.83
CA GLN A 901 -2.52 46.31 47.40
C GLN A 901 -3.18 47.32 46.46
N ASP A 902 -3.83 48.36 46.98
CA ASP A 902 -4.56 49.37 46.21
C ASP A 902 -5.65 48.75 45.29
N ILE A 903 -6.26 47.63 45.70
CA ILE A 903 -7.35 46.96 44.95
C ILE A 903 -8.72 47.51 45.37
N ILE A 904 -8.86 47.86 46.65
CA ILE A 904 -10.09 48.42 47.23
C ILE A 904 -9.71 49.71 47.93
N GLU A 905 -10.47 50.76 47.65
CA GLU A 905 -10.27 52.09 48.22
C GLU A 905 -10.98 52.25 49.57
N GLU A 906 -10.58 53.26 50.33
CA GLU A 906 -11.14 53.57 51.65
C GLU A 906 -12.65 53.84 51.58
N ASP A 907 -13.09 54.66 50.63
CA ASP A 907 -14.48 55.03 50.41
C ASP A 907 -15.39 53.82 50.24
N ALA A 908 -14.94 52.81 49.49
CA ALA A 908 -15.69 51.58 49.25
C ALA A 908 -15.83 50.72 50.52
N ILE A 909 -14.81 50.71 51.39
CA ILE A 909 -14.84 49.99 52.68
C ILE A 909 -15.82 50.68 53.64
N LEU A 910 -15.81 52.02 53.68
CA LEU A 910 -16.72 52.81 54.51
C LEU A 910 -18.18 52.69 54.01
N GLU A 911 -18.40 52.75 52.70
CA GLU A 911 -19.71 52.55 52.08
C GLU A 911 -20.25 51.15 52.39
N TRP A 912 -19.44 50.11 52.20
CA TRP A 912 -19.79 48.74 52.55
C TRP A 912 -20.12 48.61 54.05
N TYR A 913 -19.30 49.16 54.96
CA TYR A 913 -19.49 49.05 56.40
C TYR A 913 -20.79 49.73 56.91
N ASN A 914 -21.23 50.77 56.21
CA ASN A 914 -22.47 51.50 56.46
C ASN A 914 -23.71 50.86 55.80
N SER A 915 -23.52 50.00 54.79
CA SER A 915 -24.58 49.32 54.07
C SER A 915 -25.41 48.36 54.94
N GLU A 916 -26.68 48.17 54.57
CA GLU A 916 -27.57 47.20 55.23
C GLU A 916 -27.13 45.74 54.98
N ASN A 917 -26.44 45.48 53.87
CA ASN A 917 -25.91 44.16 53.51
C ASN A 917 -24.80 43.70 54.46
N ALA A 918 -23.90 44.61 54.86
CA ALA A 918 -22.87 44.32 55.85
C ALA A 918 -23.43 43.98 57.24
N ARG A 919 -24.65 44.45 57.56
CA ARG A 919 -25.38 44.13 58.80
C ARG A 919 -26.15 42.81 58.73
N GLY A 920 -26.21 42.18 57.56
CA GLY A 920 -26.72 40.82 57.35
C GLY A 920 -28.24 40.75 57.17
N ALA A 921 -28.71 40.86 55.93
CA ALA A 921 -30.09 40.51 55.58
C ALA A 921 -30.25 38.97 55.56
N GLY A 922 -30.53 38.36 56.72
CA GLY A 922 -30.95 36.94 56.83
C GLY A 922 -30.30 36.10 57.95
N ARG A 923 -29.06 36.41 58.36
CA ARG A 923 -28.38 35.81 59.54
C ARG A 923 -27.57 36.87 60.32
N PRO A 924 -28.22 37.72 61.13
CA PRO A 924 -27.56 38.86 61.78
C PRO A 924 -26.45 38.45 62.77
N ASP A 925 -26.54 37.27 63.38
CA ASP A 925 -25.58 36.83 64.42
C ASP A 925 -24.16 36.55 63.88
N ILE A 926 -24.04 36.01 62.66
CA ILE A 926 -22.75 35.65 62.03
C ILE A 926 -22.16 36.85 61.29
N TYR A 927 -23.00 37.56 60.52
CA TYR A 927 -22.59 38.76 59.79
C TYR A 927 -22.19 39.90 60.73
N GLY A 928 -22.86 40.01 61.89
CA GLY A 928 -22.48 40.93 62.96
C GLY A 928 -21.09 40.64 63.54
N GLN A 929 -20.78 39.38 63.86
CA GLN A 929 -19.45 39.00 64.38
C GLN A 929 -18.32 39.25 63.37
N LEU A 930 -18.59 38.99 62.08
CA LEU A 930 -17.65 39.28 61.00
C LEU A 930 -17.40 40.79 60.90
N ARG A 931 -18.46 41.60 60.92
CA ARG A 931 -18.37 43.07 60.89
C ARG A 931 -17.65 43.62 62.12
N ASP A 932 -17.95 43.11 63.31
CA ASP A 932 -17.34 43.54 64.57
C ASP A 932 -15.82 43.30 64.60
N SER A 933 -15.34 42.27 63.89
CA SER A 933 -13.90 42.00 63.76
C SER A 933 -13.14 43.07 62.96
N LEU A 934 -13.83 43.80 62.09
CA LEU A 934 -13.29 44.89 61.26
C LEU A 934 -13.44 46.27 61.89
N THR A 935 -14.24 46.42 62.94
CA THR A 935 -14.46 47.70 63.63
C THR A 935 -13.17 48.43 64.04
N PRO A 936 -12.13 47.75 64.57
CA PRO A 936 -10.86 48.42 64.90
C PRO A 936 -10.11 48.97 63.67
N PHE A 937 -10.26 48.33 62.51
CA PHE A 937 -9.61 48.77 61.26
C PHE A 937 -10.38 49.89 60.59
N VAL A 938 -11.71 49.82 60.57
CA VAL A 938 -12.56 50.90 60.06
C VAL A 938 -12.40 52.18 60.89
N ARG A 939 -12.29 52.04 62.22
CA ARG A 939 -12.00 53.19 63.09
C ARG A 939 -10.63 53.82 62.79
N TRP A 940 -9.63 53.00 62.49
CA TRP A 940 -8.30 53.49 62.10
C TRP A 940 -8.34 54.22 60.75
N LEU A 941 -9.14 53.76 59.78
CA LEU A 941 -9.36 54.46 58.50
C LEU A 941 -9.99 55.84 58.75
N GLN A 942 -11.10 55.91 59.50
CA GLN A 942 -11.76 57.18 59.85
C GLN A 942 -10.86 58.17 60.60
N GLU A 943 -10.02 57.68 61.53
CA GLU A 943 -9.05 58.52 62.25
C GLU A 943 -7.92 59.01 61.32
N ALA A 944 -7.55 58.25 60.29
CA ALA A 944 -6.56 58.65 59.29
C ALA A 944 -7.13 59.67 58.28
N GLU A 945 -8.40 59.54 57.91
CA GLU A 945 -9.12 60.49 57.05
C GLU A 945 -9.21 61.89 57.71
N GLU A 946 -9.61 61.95 58.99
CA GLU A 946 -9.68 63.21 59.77
C GLU A 946 -8.31 63.92 59.86
N GLU A 947 -7.20 63.19 59.99
CA GLU A 947 -5.85 63.77 59.97
C GLU A 947 -5.45 64.35 58.61
N THR A 948 -5.94 63.80 57.49
CA THR A 948 -5.64 64.30 56.14
C THR A 948 -6.49 65.53 55.73
N GLU A 949 -7.74 65.63 56.19
CA GLU A 949 -8.57 66.82 55.98
C GLU A 949 -8.08 68.04 56.78
N ASP A 950 -7.54 67.80 57.99
CA ASP A 950 -6.93 68.85 58.82
C ASP A 950 -5.61 69.38 58.21
N GLU A 951 -4.85 68.57 57.45
CA GLU A 951 -3.67 69.04 56.70
C GLU A 951 -4.03 69.79 55.41
N ALA A 952 -5.08 69.39 54.69
CA ALA A 952 -5.51 70.04 53.45
C ALA A 952 -6.18 71.40 53.67
N SER A 953 -6.81 71.63 54.84
CA SER A 953 -7.40 72.91 55.21
C SER A 953 -6.39 73.93 55.77
N GLY A 954 -5.13 73.53 55.98
CA GLY A 954 -4.05 74.39 56.49
C GLY A 954 -3.34 75.26 55.44
N ASP A 955 -3.55 75.02 54.14
CA ASP A 955 -2.82 75.70 53.05
C ASP A 955 -3.61 76.83 52.34
N GLU A 956 -4.80 77.18 52.84
CA GLU A 956 -5.53 78.41 52.45
C GLU A 956 -5.70 79.38 53.63
N THR A 957 -4.61 79.97 54.14
CA THR A 957 -4.65 81.27 54.84
C THR A 957 -3.45 82.17 54.58
#